data_AF-A0A9P7GDY1-F1
#
_entry.id   AF-A0A9P7GDY1-F1
#
_cell.length_a   1.000
_cell.length_b   1.000
_cell.length_c   1.000
_cell.angle_alpha   90.00
_cell.angle_beta   90.00
_cell.angle_gamma   90.00
#
_symmetry.space_group_name_H-M   'P 1'
#
loop_
_entity.id
_entity.type
_entity.pdbx_description
1 polymer ?
#
loop_
_entity_poly.entity_id
_entity_poly.type
_entity_poly.pdbx_seq_one_letter_code
_entity_poly.pdbx_strand_id
1 'polypeptide(L)'
;MSLWTSASHRASTCLASGVAGPSSSAASTSTRIFRRAVSTTSAESKPKNWQKKKAKLLSQRLTEAQTELSTLPEREKTLLKALRSVFETSKSTRPGKRPRVKAAPPKLKHDLAYPSFDISKVLRGARARQALPLLNAETGWGEDKLRPPSPQPPAPQPPAPQPPAPQPPASQPTRREEPHHAVDTSKEVEDNIFGQRERSKSWAVRESTRPPHMQSPLIYSRRIEGLLESSTSEGPAALQDVEPRSAHNPIATLAHGLDRVLFNPGVHWLQDPRSRVYNFPPYLENIPKVTDFAFERLGGFIKSSRDDDLWDLARREKCTFAGSTSSLSGMLSHVYFLLSGDKDVNTDNLSRHFGKEPRSFTAGQRMPASVVFNHNDGVYAIDSSSDKDGDANKNILTWMGTLLEKYLTVSPEEFAGFMRWNPAPEGLQTESQLRDAYRYAKSDRIVMRSQLDCVDPRLPGTGVFDIKTRACLPIRMDLLNFEENSGYLIRSQTGRVESFEREYYDLIRSAFLKYSFQVRIGNMDGVIVAYHNTAQMFGFQYISLAEMDEALFGTGPGVGDRVFAKCVGVLEQVAEEVVGCFPGETVKATFEKLEGKDVMNVWVQPVEWDGAAEDRPIRQLEVKISNYLSEDPVRGSTAVSSCADQPWTAHWSVARLSCSGTGEEESRRALQGAKDRQFRYYDIPTGWDPESVSEFWSGLSFNGQPPEDAGKFTPSNFRVAGKRTQLLRSMARSGREETVRIRNEEAGRKKVWLGGETDEVVEPWPEDVIHVARKEAQSVGDGEGVEEIVAAERILDLATDDASASLEEPIERRE
;
A
#
# COMPACT_ATOMS: atom_id res chain seq x y z
N MET A 1 -6.64 37.97 -55.84
CA MET A 1 -5.66 38.68 -55.00
C MET A 1 -4.73 37.62 -54.41
N SER A 2 -3.86 37.03 -55.23
CA SER A 2 -2.40 37.29 -55.31
C SER A 2 -1.67 36.99 -53.98
N LEU A 3 -1.23 35.74 -53.76
CA LEU A 3 0.06 35.13 -54.18
C LEU A 3 1.20 35.49 -53.20
N TRP A 4 1.66 34.53 -52.37
CA TRP A 4 2.82 33.62 -52.57
C TRP A 4 4.14 34.18 -51.98
N THR A 5 4.65 33.56 -50.90
CA THR A 5 5.78 32.61 -50.83
C THR A 5 7.20 33.19 -50.96
N SER A 6 8.10 32.65 -50.11
CA SER A 6 9.44 32.13 -50.42
C SER A 6 10.69 32.80 -49.84
N ALA A 7 11.45 31.93 -49.16
CA ALA A 7 12.86 31.58 -49.37
C ALA A 7 14.01 32.50 -48.89
N SER A 8 14.73 32.00 -47.87
CA SER A 8 16.08 31.40 -47.97
C SER A 8 17.16 32.13 -48.79
N HIS A 9 18.24 32.62 -48.16
CA HIS A 9 19.66 32.22 -48.35
C HIS A 9 20.72 33.22 -47.82
N ARG A 10 21.76 32.66 -47.18
CA ARG A 10 23.22 32.98 -47.20
C ARG A 10 23.69 34.44 -47.10
N ALA A 11 24.35 34.84 -46.01
CA ALA A 11 25.80 34.71 -45.73
C ALA A 11 26.70 35.72 -46.47
N SER A 12 27.43 36.56 -45.71
CA SER A 12 28.92 36.61 -45.67
C SER A 12 29.47 37.97 -45.21
N THR A 13 30.53 37.91 -44.38
CA THR A 13 31.74 38.80 -44.34
C THR A 13 31.56 40.28 -43.97
N CYS A 14 32.45 41.03 -43.29
CA CYS A 14 33.86 40.90 -42.84
C CYS A 14 34.08 42.10 -41.86
N LEU A 15 34.68 41.92 -40.67
CA LEU A 15 36.08 42.21 -40.28
C LEU A 15 36.49 43.68 -39.98
N ALA A 16 37.26 43.79 -38.87
CA ALA A 16 38.35 44.74 -38.54
C ALA A 16 37.97 46.08 -37.85
N SER A 17 38.72 46.64 -36.88
CA SER A 17 39.84 46.25 -36.01
C SER A 17 40.33 47.48 -35.20
N GLY A 18 40.78 47.28 -33.94
CA GLY A 18 41.90 48.03 -33.32
C GLY A 18 41.60 49.34 -32.54
N VAL A 19 42.38 49.86 -31.57
CA VAL A 19 43.57 49.50 -30.76
C VAL A 19 43.70 50.58 -29.64
N ALA A 20 44.24 50.26 -28.45
CA ALA A 20 45.25 51.02 -27.65
C ALA A 20 45.00 51.13 -26.12
N GLY A 21 46.00 50.70 -25.32
CA GLY A 21 46.19 51.02 -23.87
C GLY A 21 46.97 52.35 -23.67
N PRO A 22 47.66 52.67 -22.53
CA PRO A 22 48.45 51.73 -21.68
C PRO A 22 48.63 52.04 -20.14
N SER A 23 49.29 51.08 -19.44
CA SER A 23 50.33 51.16 -18.34
C SER A 23 50.00 51.72 -16.93
N SER A 24 50.62 51.36 -15.77
CA SER A 24 51.85 50.61 -15.41
C SER A 24 51.95 50.19 -13.90
N SER A 25 52.69 49.07 -13.64
CA SER A 25 53.73 48.75 -12.59
C SER A 25 53.43 48.84 -11.06
N ALA A 26 54.07 48.10 -10.12
CA ALA A 26 55.36 47.37 -10.06
C ALA A 26 55.39 46.31 -8.90
N ALA A 27 56.52 45.58 -8.78
CA ALA A 27 56.68 44.25 -8.18
C ALA A 27 57.71 44.13 -7.00
N SER A 28 57.91 42.86 -6.55
CA SER A 28 59.07 42.25 -5.83
C SER A 28 58.98 42.22 -4.29
N THR A 29 59.55 41.28 -3.49
CA THR A 29 60.69 40.35 -3.60
C THR A 29 60.60 39.17 -2.58
N SER A 30 61.22 38.03 -2.95
CA SER A 30 61.75 36.84 -2.22
C SER A 30 61.86 36.78 -0.68
N THR A 31 61.81 35.56 -0.10
CA THR A 31 62.94 34.88 0.60
C THR A 31 62.62 33.40 0.96
N ARG A 32 63.68 32.58 1.00
CA ARG A 32 63.82 31.12 1.06
C ARG A 32 64.10 30.56 2.48
N ILE A 33 63.58 29.35 2.77
CA ILE A 33 64.20 28.14 3.42
C ILE A 33 64.82 28.20 4.84
N PHE A 34 64.41 27.32 5.80
CA PHE A 34 65.18 26.15 6.38
C PHE A 34 64.60 25.53 7.69
N ARG A 35 64.38 24.20 7.62
CA ARG A 35 64.55 23.07 8.58
C ARG A 35 64.23 23.16 10.11
N ARG A 36 63.40 22.17 10.50
CA ARG A 36 63.65 21.02 11.42
C ARG A 36 64.02 21.29 12.90
N ALA A 37 63.17 20.81 13.81
CA ALA A 37 63.61 20.13 15.04
C ALA A 37 62.54 19.14 15.53
N VAL A 38 62.98 17.92 15.77
CA VAL A 38 62.27 16.82 16.44
C VAL A 38 62.51 17.00 17.94
N SER A 39 61.49 16.80 18.78
CA SER A 39 61.74 16.43 20.18
C SER A 39 60.67 15.45 20.66
N THR A 40 61.17 14.30 21.11
CA THR A 40 60.47 13.22 21.81
C THR A 40 60.47 13.50 23.31
N THR A 41 59.29 13.41 23.93
CA THR A 41 59.02 13.05 25.34
C THR A 41 57.60 12.48 25.32
N SER A 42 57.10 11.56 26.14
CA SER A 42 57.55 10.64 27.18
C SER A 42 56.24 9.92 27.59
N ALA A 43 56.26 8.61 27.82
CA ALA A 43 55.05 7.81 28.02
C ALA A 43 54.51 7.89 29.46
N GLU A 44 53.21 8.09 29.63
CA GLU A 44 52.47 7.86 30.89
C GLU A 44 51.37 6.80 30.72
N SER A 45 51.25 5.95 31.75
CA SER A 45 50.51 4.69 31.84
C SER A 45 49.00 4.85 32.09
N LYS A 46 48.16 4.04 31.41
CA LYS A 46 46.70 3.93 31.62
C LYS A 46 46.29 2.89 32.69
N PRO A 47 45.13 3.02 33.37
CA PRO A 47 44.83 2.29 34.61
C PRO A 47 44.15 0.91 34.43
N LYS A 48 44.60 -0.08 35.22
CA LYS A 48 44.19 -1.50 35.25
C LYS A 48 42.78 -1.80 35.81
N ASN A 49 41.91 -0.81 36.03
CA ASN A 49 40.66 -1.00 36.79
C ASN A 49 39.42 -1.44 35.96
N TRP A 50 39.40 -1.22 34.64
CA TRP A 50 38.28 -1.63 33.79
C TRP A 50 38.24 -3.15 33.56
N GLN A 51 39.39 -3.78 33.29
CA GLN A 51 39.44 -5.21 32.98
C GLN A 51 38.98 -6.08 34.16
N LYS A 52 39.23 -5.66 35.40
CA LYS A 52 38.72 -6.35 36.61
C LYS A 52 37.21 -6.24 36.77
N LYS A 53 36.60 -5.08 36.46
CA LYS A 53 35.14 -4.89 36.47
C LYS A 53 34.45 -5.76 35.41
N LYS A 54 35.04 -5.87 34.21
CA LYS A 54 34.50 -6.71 33.11
C LYS A 54 34.57 -8.20 33.42
N ALA A 55 35.66 -8.67 34.04
CA ALA A 55 35.80 -10.07 34.44
C ALA A 55 34.81 -10.46 35.56
N LYS A 56 34.57 -9.56 36.52
CA LYS A 56 33.59 -9.79 37.61
C LYS A 56 32.15 -9.89 37.08
N LEU A 57 31.77 -9.01 36.13
CA LEU A 57 30.43 -9.03 35.52
C LEU A 57 30.18 -10.30 34.68
N LEU A 58 31.22 -10.80 34.00
CA LEU A 58 31.16 -12.03 33.22
C LEU A 58 31.07 -13.29 34.10
N SER A 59 31.80 -13.31 35.22
CA SER A 59 31.70 -14.38 36.22
C SER A 59 30.31 -14.44 36.85
N GLN A 60 29.71 -13.28 37.16
CA GLN A 60 28.40 -13.20 37.77
C GLN A 60 27.30 -13.73 36.82
N ARG A 61 27.35 -13.33 35.54
CA ARG A 61 26.42 -13.84 34.50
C ARG A 61 26.58 -15.32 34.18
N LEU A 62 27.81 -15.86 34.31
CA LEU A 62 28.05 -17.30 34.15
C LEU A 62 27.45 -18.13 35.29
N THR A 63 27.44 -17.56 36.50
CA THR A 63 26.89 -18.21 37.70
C THR A 63 25.36 -18.17 37.67
N GLU A 64 24.77 -17.05 37.22
CA GLU A 64 23.32 -16.91 36.99
C GLU A 64 22.82 -17.90 35.91
N ALA A 65 23.54 -18.01 34.79
CA ALA A 65 23.20 -18.96 33.72
C ALA A 65 23.34 -20.44 34.13
N GLN A 66 24.29 -20.77 35.01
CA GLN A 66 24.41 -22.12 35.57
C GLN A 66 23.28 -22.46 36.56
N THR A 67 22.78 -21.46 37.28
CA THR A 67 21.67 -21.60 38.22
C THR A 67 20.35 -21.83 37.46
N GLU A 68 20.10 -21.08 36.38
CA GLU A 68 18.95 -21.29 35.47
C GLU A 68 18.99 -22.65 34.74
N LEU A 69 20.18 -23.19 34.44
CA LEU A 69 20.30 -24.51 33.81
C LEU A 69 19.99 -25.66 34.78
N SER A 70 20.12 -25.42 36.09
CA SER A 70 19.91 -26.43 37.13
C SER A 70 18.43 -26.64 37.46
N THR A 71 17.58 -25.64 37.16
CA THR A 71 16.13 -25.62 37.45
C THR A 71 15.25 -26.22 36.34
N LEU A 72 15.84 -26.68 35.23
CA LEU A 72 15.08 -27.30 34.13
C LEU A 72 14.70 -28.77 34.45
N PRO A 73 13.48 -29.24 34.07
CA PRO A 73 13.06 -30.63 34.22
C PRO A 73 13.99 -31.61 33.48
N GLU A 74 14.22 -32.82 34.02
CA GLU A 74 15.22 -33.77 33.48
C GLU A 74 15.00 -34.22 32.02
N ARG A 75 13.77 -34.11 31.52
CA ARG A 75 13.45 -34.38 30.11
C ARG A 75 14.12 -33.37 29.15
N GLU A 76 14.28 -32.12 29.57
CA GLU A 76 14.86 -31.05 28.75
C GLU A 76 16.40 -31.05 28.79
N LYS A 77 17.00 -31.43 29.94
CA LYS A 77 18.44 -31.66 30.07
C LYS A 77 18.91 -32.80 29.15
N THR A 78 18.09 -33.84 28.98
CA THR A 78 18.36 -34.97 28.08
C THR A 78 18.35 -34.53 26.61
N LEU A 79 17.42 -33.64 26.23
CA LEU A 79 17.29 -33.11 24.87
C LEU A 79 18.45 -32.17 24.51
N LEU A 80 18.92 -31.37 25.47
CA LEU A 80 20.12 -30.52 25.33
C LEU A 80 21.41 -31.33 25.21
N LYS A 81 21.54 -32.46 25.94
CA LYS A 81 22.68 -33.39 25.79
C LYS A 81 22.71 -34.04 24.41
N ALA A 82 21.54 -34.43 23.88
CA ALA A 82 21.42 -35.00 22.53
C ALA A 82 21.79 -33.97 21.44
N LEU A 83 21.33 -32.71 21.58
CA LEU A 83 21.66 -31.63 20.65
C LEU A 83 23.16 -31.27 20.66
N ARG A 84 23.81 -31.32 21.83
CA ARG A 84 25.25 -31.05 21.98
C ARG A 84 26.10 -32.15 21.31
N SER A 85 25.69 -33.41 21.44
CA SER A 85 26.32 -34.56 20.78
C SER A 85 26.26 -34.47 19.24
N VAL A 86 25.12 -34.02 18.69
CA VAL A 86 24.95 -33.79 17.24
C VAL A 86 25.81 -32.62 16.75
N PHE A 87 26.02 -31.60 17.58
CA PHE A 87 26.82 -30.43 17.24
C PHE A 87 28.34 -30.71 17.30
N GLU A 88 28.78 -31.59 18.20
CA GLU A 88 30.20 -31.97 18.31
C GLU A 88 30.64 -32.91 17.18
N THR A 89 29.77 -33.81 16.72
CA THR A 89 30.03 -34.65 15.54
C THR A 89 30.15 -33.85 14.23
N SER A 90 29.52 -32.67 14.16
CA SER A 90 29.62 -31.74 13.01
C SER A 90 30.97 -31.02 12.89
N LYS A 91 31.79 -30.96 13.95
CA LYS A 91 33.07 -30.22 13.94
C LYS A 91 34.25 -31.02 13.38
N SER A 92 34.09 -32.32 13.13
CA SER A 92 35.19 -33.21 12.73
C SER A 92 35.39 -33.41 11.21
N THR A 93 34.65 -32.72 10.33
CA THR A 93 34.75 -32.94 8.87
C THR A 93 35.27 -31.71 8.12
N ARG A 94 36.41 -31.88 7.42
CA ARG A 94 36.98 -30.88 6.50
C ARG A 94 36.02 -30.59 5.32
N PRO A 95 36.04 -29.37 4.75
CA PRO A 95 35.07 -28.97 3.73
C PRO A 95 35.30 -29.74 2.41
N GLY A 96 34.26 -30.42 1.91
CA GLY A 96 34.29 -31.04 0.58
C GLY A 96 33.49 -32.34 0.34
N LYS A 97 32.91 -32.99 1.36
CA LYS A 97 32.07 -34.20 1.16
C LYS A 97 30.73 -34.11 1.91
N ARG A 98 29.62 -34.44 1.24
CA ARG A 98 28.27 -34.55 1.85
C ARG A 98 28.20 -35.80 2.75
N PRO A 99 27.73 -35.70 4.02
CA PRO A 99 27.52 -36.87 4.85
C PRO A 99 26.18 -37.56 4.51
N ARG A 100 26.21 -38.90 4.40
CA ARG A 100 25.04 -39.78 4.28
C ARG A 100 24.46 -40.01 5.68
N VAL A 101 23.22 -39.58 5.94
CA VAL A 101 22.54 -39.83 7.22
C VAL A 101 21.82 -41.17 7.16
N LYS A 102 22.11 -42.08 8.11
CA LYS A 102 21.32 -43.31 8.36
C LYS A 102 20.12 -42.96 9.23
N ALA A 103 18.94 -43.49 8.90
CA ALA A 103 17.68 -43.27 9.62
C ALA A 103 17.70 -43.88 11.04
N ALA A 104 17.05 -43.20 11.99
CA ALA A 104 16.85 -43.65 13.37
C ALA A 104 15.59 -44.55 13.52
N PRO A 105 15.54 -45.46 14.52
CA PRO A 105 14.54 -46.53 14.61
C PRO A 105 13.16 -46.09 15.15
N PRO A 106 12.09 -46.88 14.93
CA PRO A 106 10.70 -46.44 15.10
C PRO A 106 10.13 -46.83 16.47
N LYS A 107 10.31 -46.01 17.50
CA LYS A 107 9.48 -46.05 18.74
C LYS A 107 9.42 -44.66 19.37
N LEU A 108 8.52 -43.81 18.85
CA LEU A 108 7.96 -42.60 19.47
C LEU A 108 7.00 -42.00 18.43
N LYS A 109 5.87 -42.67 18.18
CA LYS A 109 4.82 -42.23 17.24
C LYS A 109 3.42 -42.20 17.83
N HIS A 110 3.26 -42.49 19.11
CA HIS A 110 2.01 -42.27 19.82
C HIS A 110 2.28 -41.35 21.01
N ASP A 111 1.40 -40.37 21.16
CA ASP A 111 1.39 -39.29 22.14
C ASP A 111 2.21 -38.06 21.74
N LEU A 112 1.57 -37.16 20.98
CA LEU A 112 1.61 -35.69 21.12
C LEU A 112 0.79 -35.05 19.97
N ALA A 113 -0.43 -34.60 20.28
CA ALA A 113 -1.24 -33.74 19.43
C ALA A 113 -1.04 -32.28 19.85
N TYR A 114 -0.40 -31.46 19.00
CA TYR A 114 -0.47 -29.97 18.98
C TYR A 114 0.05 -29.45 17.61
N PRO A 115 -0.37 -28.25 17.13
CA PRO A 115 -0.15 -27.78 15.76
C PRO A 115 1.30 -27.33 15.45
N SER A 116 1.86 -27.92 14.39
CA SER A 116 2.98 -27.50 13.52
C SER A 116 4.12 -26.63 14.11
N PHE A 117 5.13 -27.29 14.67
CA PHE A 117 6.48 -26.74 14.85
C PHE A 117 7.40 -27.27 13.73
N ASP A 118 7.72 -26.45 12.72
CA ASP A 118 8.56 -26.87 11.58
C ASP A 118 10.06 -26.72 11.90
N ILE A 119 10.67 -27.85 12.26
CA ILE A 119 12.11 -27.99 12.59
C ILE A 119 13.03 -27.58 11.41
N SER A 120 12.51 -27.57 10.18
CA SER A 120 13.25 -27.19 8.96
C SER A 120 13.55 -25.69 8.87
N LYS A 121 12.83 -24.84 9.63
CA LYS A 121 13.11 -23.39 9.72
C LYS A 121 14.27 -23.07 10.68
N VAL A 122 14.42 -23.85 11.76
CA VAL A 122 15.49 -23.63 12.76
C VAL A 122 16.87 -23.95 12.18
N LEU A 123 16.97 -25.02 11.37
CA LEU A 123 18.23 -25.40 10.73
C LEU A 123 18.67 -24.42 9.63
N ARG A 124 17.73 -23.71 8.99
CA ARG A 124 18.04 -22.64 8.03
C ARG A 124 18.51 -21.36 8.72
N GLY A 125 17.99 -21.05 9.92
CA GLY A 125 18.43 -19.90 10.73
C GLY A 125 19.85 -20.04 11.32
N ALA A 126 20.33 -21.26 11.55
CA ALA A 126 21.65 -21.51 12.12
C ALA A 126 22.82 -21.32 11.13
N ARG A 127 22.60 -21.49 9.81
CA ARG A 127 23.63 -21.27 8.78
C ARG A 127 23.85 -19.80 8.42
N ALA A 128 22.88 -18.93 8.67
CA ALA A 128 22.98 -17.50 8.37
C ALA A 128 23.67 -16.67 9.47
N ARG A 129 24.00 -17.28 10.62
CA ARG A 129 24.58 -16.57 11.79
C ARG A 129 26.11 -16.65 11.90
N GLN A 130 26.82 -17.13 10.87
CA GLN A 130 28.28 -17.29 10.91
C GLN A 130 29.10 -16.24 10.16
N ALA A 131 28.50 -15.13 9.71
CA ALA A 131 29.27 -14.04 9.08
C ALA A 131 28.77 -12.66 9.53
N LEU A 132 29.32 -12.15 10.63
CA LEU A 132 29.33 -10.73 10.98
C LEU A 132 30.72 -10.41 11.58
N PRO A 133 31.50 -9.48 11.00
CA PRO A 133 32.57 -8.83 11.73
C PRO A 133 31.99 -7.69 12.58
N LEU A 134 32.49 -7.60 13.80
CA LEU A 134 32.25 -6.53 14.76
C LEU A 134 32.77 -5.19 14.23
N LEU A 135 31.99 -4.12 14.31
CA LEU A 135 32.51 -2.75 14.30
C LEU A 135 31.78 -1.90 15.33
N ASN A 136 32.56 -1.39 16.27
CA ASN A 136 32.18 -0.44 17.30
C ASN A 136 31.92 0.93 16.69
N ALA A 137 30.95 1.65 17.25
CA ALA A 137 30.82 3.09 17.12
C ALA A 137 31.78 3.79 18.09
N GLU A 138 32.72 4.57 17.56
CA GLU A 138 33.32 5.70 18.26
C GLU A 138 33.14 6.94 17.38
N THR A 139 32.58 7.97 17.99
CA THR A 139 32.42 9.33 17.51
C THR A 139 33.77 10.02 17.34
N GLY A 140 33.98 10.72 16.23
CA GLY A 140 35.13 11.59 16.03
C GLY A 140 34.90 12.59 14.89
N TRP A 141 34.65 13.84 15.26
CA TRP A 141 34.78 15.01 14.38
C TRP A 141 36.26 15.21 14.01
N GLY A 142 36.57 15.61 12.77
CA GLY A 142 37.93 15.99 12.37
C GLY A 142 38.13 16.28 10.88
N GLU A 143 38.13 17.57 10.57
CA GLU A 143 38.88 18.32 9.55
C GLU A 143 38.98 17.88 8.08
N ASP A 144 38.54 18.82 7.25
CA ASP A 144 38.65 18.95 5.80
C ASP A 144 40.12 19.03 5.31
N LYS A 145 40.48 18.21 4.32
CA LYS A 145 41.61 18.50 3.40
C LYS A 145 41.30 18.07 1.97
N LEU A 146 41.12 19.10 1.15
CA LEU A 146 41.04 19.11 -0.31
C LEU A 146 42.09 18.19 -0.99
N ARG A 147 41.63 17.33 -1.90
CA ARG A 147 42.46 16.70 -2.96
C ARG A 147 41.75 16.87 -4.31
N PRO A 148 42.48 17.19 -5.40
CA PRO A 148 41.88 17.32 -6.73
C PRO A 148 41.49 15.95 -7.32
N PRO A 149 40.51 15.90 -8.23
CA PRO A 149 40.00 14.66 -8.79
C PRO A 149 41.03 13.99 -9.71
N SER A 150 41.19 12.67 -9.54
CA SER A 150 41.91 11.82 -10.49
C SER A 150 41.00 11.52 -11.70
N PRO A 151 41.52 11.45 -12.94
CA PRO A 151 40.71 11.26 -14.14
C PRO A 151 40.04 9.88 -14.15
N GLN A 152 38.76 9.85 -14.55
CA GLN A 152 37.97 8.64 -14.72
C GLN A 152 38.57 7.73 -15.81
N PRO A 153 38.55 6.40 -15.65
CA PRO A 153 38.82 5.48 -16.75
C PRO A 153 37.67 5.53 -17.78
N PRO A 154 37.94 5.36 -19.08
CA PRO A 154 36.93 5.47 -20.13
C PRO A 154 35.91 4.32 -20.07
N ALA A 155 34.69 4.62 -20.51
CA ALA A 155 33.56 3.69 -20.60
C ALA A 155 33.88 2.46 -21.49
N PRO A 156 33.34 1.27 -21.16
CA PRO A 156 33.50 0.09 -22.02
C PRO A 156 32.70 0.26 -23.32
N GLN A 157 33.36 0.02 -24.45
CA GLN A 157 32.75 0.02 -25.78
C GLN A 157 31.83 -1.21 -25.98
N PRO A 158 30.76 -1.12 -26.79
CA PRO A 158 29.93 -2.25 -27.15
C PRO A 158 30.69 -3.24 -28.08
N PRO A 159 30.40 -4.55 -28.02
CA PRO A 159 31.04 -5.53 -28.87
C PRO A 159 30.60 -5.40 -30.35
N ALA A 160 31.55 -5.61 -31.26
CA ALA A 160 31.34 -5.59 -32.71
C ALA A 160 30.44 -6.76 -33.20
N PRO A 161 29.68 -6.58 -34.29
CA PRO A 161 28.78 -7.60 -34.83
C PRO A 161 29.54 -8.78 -35.47
N GLN A 162 29.11 -10.01 -35.16
CA GLN A 162 29.62 -11.23 -35.81
C GLN A 162 28.93 -11.45 -37.18
N PRO A 163 29.65 -12.01 -38.18
CA PRO A 163 29.09 -12.33 -39.50
C PRO A 163 28.16 -13.54 -39.47
N PRO A 164 27.18 -13.64 -40.39
CA PRO A 164 26.17 -14.70 -40.40
C PRO A 164 26.73 -16.04 -40.88
N ALA A 165 26.28 -17.13 -40.25
CA ALA A 165 26.56 -18.50 -40.66
C ALA A 165 25.63 -18.97 -41.81
N PRO A 166 26.07 -19.91 -42.69
CA PRO A 166 25.39 -20.25 -43.93
C PRO A 166 24.23 -21.25 -43.77
N GLN A 167 23.19 -21.09 -44.61
CA GLN A 167 22.01 -21.95 -44.68
C GLN A 167 22.28 -23.31 -45.37
N PRO A 168 21.62 -24.40 -44.95
CA PRO A 168 21.50 -25.62 -45.75
C PRO A 168 20.26 -25.60 -46.68
N PRO A 169 20.29 -26.32 -47.82
CA PRO A 169 19.36 -26.14 -48.93
C PRO A 169 18.04 -26.92 -48.81
N ALA A 170 17.07 -26.46 -49.60
CA ALA A 170 15.69 -26.92 -49.71
C ALA A 170 15.50 -28.32 -50.32
N SER A 171 14.39 -28.98 -49.98
CA SER A 171 13.77 -30.06 -50.75
C SER A 171 12.26 -30.10 -50.48
N GLN A 172 11.44 -29.99 -51.52
CA GLN A 172 9.99 -30.27 -51.51
C GLN A 172 9.71 -31.75 -51.91
N PRO A 173 8.46 -32.18 -52.27
CA PRO A 173 7.62 -33.00 -51.40
C PRO A 173 7.25 -34.36 -52.03
N THR A 174 6.86 -35.36 -51.23
CA THR A 174 6.13 -36.53 -51.76
C THR A 174 5.05 -37.05 -50.83
N ARG A 175 4.02 -37.56 -51.51
CA ARG A 175 2.66 -37.94 -51.15
C ARG A 175 2.55 -39.48 -51.07
N ARG A 176 1.67 -40.01 -50.20
CA ARG A 176 0.82 -41.24 -50.33
C ARG A 176 0.51 -41.82 -48.93
N GLU A 177 -0.74 -41.87 -48.51
CA GLU A 177 -1.79 -42.89 -48.75
C GLU A 177 -1.67 -44.15 -47.84
N GLU A 178 -2.79 -44.40 -47.17
CA GLU A 178 -3.24 -45.52 -46.31
C GLU A 178 -3.08 -46.95 -46.91
N PRO A 179 -3.19 -48.08 -46.15
CA PRO A 179 -4.51 -48.64 -45.75
C PRO A 179 -4.62 -49.55 -44.49
N HIS A 180 -5.90 -49.80 -44.19
CA HIS A 180 -6.62 -50.66 -43.24
C HIS A 180 -6.27 -52.17 -43.17
N HIS A 181 -6.60 -52.79 -42.02
CA HIS A 181 -7.35 -54.05 -41.77
C HIS A 181 -6.90 -54.67 -40.41
N ALA A 182 -7.73 -54.85 -39.37
CA ALA A 182 -8.93 -55.68 -39.14
C ALA A 182 -8.64 -57.15 -38.75
N VAL A 183 -9.48 -57.64 -37.81
CA VAL A 183 -9.75 -59.05 -37.39
C VAL A 183 -8.84 -59.61 -36.30
N ASP A 184 -9.24 -60.46 -35.35
CA ASP A 184 -10.43 -60.77 -34.51
C ASP A 184 -10.08 -62.11 -33.82
N THR A 185 -10.56 -62.36 -32.60
CA THR A 185 -10.80 -63.69 -31.97
C THR A 185 -9.62 -64.68 -31.78
N SER A 186 -9.50 -65.54 -30.75
CA SER A 186 -10.34 -65.96 -29.61
C SER A 186 -9.59 -67.08 -28.83
N LYS A 187 -10.16 -67.47 -27.67
CA LYS A 187 -10.16 -68.83 -27.07
C LYS A 187 -8.86 -69.35 -26.40
N GLU A 188 -8.87 -70.15 -25.32
CA GLU A 188 -9.84 -70.64 -24.30
C GLU A 188 -9.07 -71.66 -23.41
N VAL A 189 -9.67 -72.07 -22.27
CA VAL A 189 -9.51 -73.38 -21.55
C VAL A 189 -8.22 -73.61 -20.73
N GLU A 190 -8.26 -73.49 -19.38
CA GLU A 190 -8.61 -74.47 -18.32
C GLU A 190 -7.58 -75.59 -18.06
N ASP A 191 -7.17 -75.75 -16.78
CA ASP A 191 -7.23 -77.04 -16.06
C ASP A 191 -6.80 -76.93 -14.58
N ASN A 192 -7.79 -76.95 -13.69
CA ASN A 192 -8.11 -77.98 -12.69
C ASN A 192 -7.06 -78.61 -11.71
N ILE A 193 -7.54 -78.83 -10.47
CA ILE A 193 -7.36 -80.00 -9.56
C ILE A 193 -6.66 -79.84 -8.18
N PHE A 194 -7.54 -79.89 -7.15
CA PHE A 194 -7.54 -80.62 -5.85
C PHE A 194 -6.66 -80.25 -4.64
N GLY A 195 -7.34 -80.19 -3.47
CA GLY A 195 -6.76 -80.52 -2.16
C GLY A 195 -7.48 -79.92 -0.94
N GLN A 196 -8.46 -80.63 -0.37
CA GLN A 196 -9.25 -80.28 0.82
C GLN A 196 -8.43 -80.21 2.14
N ARG A 197 -8.76 -79.26 3.05
CA ARG A 197 -9.27 -79.54 4.42
C ARG A 197 -9.61 -78.26 5.21
N GLU A 198 -10.69 -78.37 5.97
CA GLU A 198 -11.44 -77.32 6.68
C GLU A 198 -10.78 -76.78 7.96
N ARG A 199 -11.00 -75.49 8.33
CA ARG A 199 -12.03 -75.04 9.29
C ARG A 199 -11.85 -73.58 9.76
N SER A 200 -12.96 -72.84 9.66
CA SER A 200 -13.43 -71.74 10.54
C SER A 200 -12.77 -70.35 10.47
N LYS A 201 -13.52 -69.36 9.95
CA LYS A 201 -14.21 -68.28 10.70
C LYS A 201 -14.63 -67.12 9.78
N SER A 202 -15.93 -66.78 9.85
CA SER A 202 -16.59 -65.50 9.50
C SER A 202 -16.06 -64.68 8.31
N TRP A 203 -16.77 -64.72 7.20
CA TRP A 203 -16.67 -63.69 6.16
C TRP A 203 -17.63 -62.54 6.48
N ALA A 204 -17.08 -61.41 6.87
CA ALA A 204 -17.75 -60.12 6.69
C ALA A 204 -17.97 -59.92 5.19
N VAL A 205 -19.19 -59.53 4.83
CA VAL A 205 -19.56 -59.13 3.47
C VAL A 205 -18.60 -58.02 3.03
N ARG A 206 -17.67 -58.36 2.14
CA ARG A 206 -16.90 -57.38 1.38
C ARG A 206 -17.88 -56.70 0.45
N GLU A 207 -18.22 -55.47 0.78
CA GLU A 207 -18.92 -54.58 -0.13
C GLU A 207 -18.05 -54.40 -1.37
N SER A 208 -18.60 -54.84 -2.50
CA SER A 208 -17.98 -54.90 -3.81
C SER A 208 -17.40 -53.53 -4.19
N THR A 209 -16.12 -53.54 -4.53
CA THR A 209 -15.43 -52.45 -5.24
C THR A 209 -16.27 -52.02 -6.45
N ARG A 210 -16.67 -50.75 -6.46
CA ARG A 210 -17.36 -50.12 -7.58
C ARG A 210 -16.45 -50.17 -8.83
N PRO A 211 -17.00 -50.40 -10.03
CA PRO A 211 -16.20 -50.44 -11.25
C PRO A 211 -15.64 -49.05 -11.60
N PRO A 212 -14.48 -48.96 -12.28
CA PRO A 212 -13.72 -47.71 -12.49
C PRO A 212 -14.36 -46.69 -13.45
N HIS A 213 -15.59 -46.91 -13.90
CA HIS A 213 -16.33 -46.02 -14.79
C HIS A 213 -17.52 -45.31 -14.11
N MET A 214 -17.74 -45.50 -12.80
CA MET A 214 -18.59 -44.59 -12.03
C MET A 214 -17.84 -43.27 -11.87
N GLN A 215 -18.19 -42.31 -12.72
CA GLN A 215 -17.75 -40.93 -12.66
C GLN A 215 -17.76 -40.47 -11.20
N SER A 216 -16.60 -40.07 -10.68
CA SER A 216 -16.57 -39.25 -9.46
C SER A 216 -17.60 -38.13 -9.66
N PRO A 217 -18.46 -37.80 -8.66
CA PRO A 217 -19.39 -36.70 -8.82
C PRO A 217 -18.58 -35.51 -9.29
N LEU A 218 -18.97 -34.91 -10.42
CA LEU A 218 -18.25 -33.78 -10.99
C LEU A 218 -18.04 -32.76 -9.87
N ILE A 219 -16.76 -32.47 -9.57
CA ILE A 219 -16.35 -31.57 -8.47
C ILE A 219 -17.03 -30.20 -8.65
N TYR A 220 -17.35 -29.85 -9.89
CA TYR A 220 -18.07 -28.66 -10.28
C TYR A 220 -19.42 -28.98 -10.92
N SER A 221 -20.44 -28.18 -10.58
CA SER A 221 -21.79 -28.29 -11.15
C SER A 221 -21.91 -27.56 -12.48
N ARG A 222 -21.02 -26.59 -12.71
CA ARG A 222 -20.92 -25.79 -13.95
C ARG A 222 -19.48 -25.32 -14.11
N ARG A 223 -18.97 -25.34 -15.34
CA ARG A 223 -17.68 -24.74 -15.70
C ARG A 223 -17.82 -24.03 -17.03
N ILE A 224 -17.34 -22.80 -17.08
CA ILE A 224 -17.19 -22.01 -18.30
C ILE A 224 -15.71 -21.66 -18.46
N GLU A 225 -15.29 -21.48 -19.71
CA GLU A 225 -13.93 -21.07 -20.03
C GLU A 225 -13.92 -20.29 -21.34
N GLY A 226 -12.87 -19.50 -21.54
CA GLY A 226 -12.74 -18.64 -22.69
C GLY A 226 -11.34 -18.07 -22.83
N LEU A 227 -11.12 -17.41 -23.96
CA LEU A 227 -9.86 -16.75 -24.29
C LEU A 227 -10.04 -15.24 -24.26
N LEU A 228 -9.10 -14.54 -23.63
CA LEU A 228 -8.90 -13.12 -23.78
C LEU A 228 -7.65 -12.92 -24.61
N GLU A 229 -7.84 -12.76 -25.92
CA GLU A 229 -6.76 -12.52 -26.87
C GLU A 229 -6.25 -11.08 -26.78
N SER A 230 -5.12 -10.78 -27.43
CA SER A 230 -4.74 -9.40 -27.65
C SER A 230 -5.75 -8.76 -28.58
N SER A 231 -6.31 -7.59 -28.21
CA SER A 231 -6.94 -6.74 -29.22
C SER A 231 -5.88 -6.46 -30.27
N THR A 232 -6.12 -6.87 -31.52
CA THR A 232 -5.35 -6.41 -32.68
C THR A 232 -5.19 -4.90 -32.57
N SER A 233 -3.99 -4.41 -32.88
CA SER A 233 -3.39 -3.11 -32.55
C SER A 233 -4.12 -1.82 -33.00
N GLU A 234 -5.45 -1.83 -33.09
CA GLU A 234 -6.35 -0.69 -33.36
C GLU A 234 -7.70 -0.84 -32.62
N GLY A 235 -7.76 -1.59 -31.51
CA GLY A 235 -8.96 -1.71 -30.68
C GLY A 235 -9.21 -0.45 -29.83
N PRO A 236 -10.47 -0.11 -29.49
CA PRO A 236 -10.77 1.03 -28.61
C PRO A 236 -10.06 0.85 -27.26
N ALA A 237 -9.78 1.96 -26.58
CA ALA A 237 -9.32 1.96 -25.20
C ALA A 237 -10.15 0.94 -24.37
N ALA A 238 -9.52 0.32 -23.36
CA ALA A 238 -10.16 -0.70 -22.52
C ALA A 238 -11.51 -0.26 -21.92
N LEU A 239 -11.75 1.05 -21.87
CA LEU A 239 -13.02 1.68 -21.52
C LEU A 239 -13.41 2.72 -22.57
N GLN A 240 -14.71 2.82 -22.84
CA GLN A 240 -15.33 3.85 -23.68
C GLN A 240 -15.99 4.89 -22.78
N ASP A 241 -15.84 6.18 -23.09
CA ASP A 241 -16.49 7.24 -22.33
C ASP A 241 -18.01 7.18 -22.47
N VAL A 242 -18.70 7.50 -21.37
CA VAL A 242 -20.16 7.54 -21.29
C VAL A 242 -20.55 8.94 -20.86
N GLU A 243 -21.42 9.60 -21.65
CA GLU A 243 -21.87 10.94 -21.32
C GLU A 243 -22.68 10.95 -20.01
N PRO A 244 -22.35 11.83 -19.06
CA PRO A 244 -23.07 11.95 -17.80
C PRO A 244 -24.51 12.39 -18.04
N ARG A 245 -25.42 11.95 -17.17
CA ARG A 245 -26.84 12.35 -17.22
C ARG A 245 -27.07 13.71 -16.56
N SER A 246 -26.45 13.94 -15.42
CA SER A 246 -26.59 15.15 -14.63
C SER A 246 -25.39 16.07 -14.84
N ALA A 247 -25.59 17.37 -14.65
CA ALA A 247 -24.49 18.33 -14.63
C ALA A 247 -23.63 18.16 -13.37
N HIS A 248 -22.32 18.35 -13.52
CA HIS A 248 -21.35 18.22 -12.45
C HIS A 248 -20.68 19.57 -12.16
N ASN A 249 -20.13 19.70 -10.96
CA ASN A 249 -19.18 20.74 -10.61
C ASN A 249 -17.94 20.64 -11.51
N PRO A 250 -17.26 21.77 -11.77
CA PRO A 250 -15.96 21.74 -12.43
C PRO A 250 -14.96 20.93 -11.60
N ILE A 251 -14.03 20.26 -12.29
CA ILE A 251 -12.92 19.58 -11.63
C ILE A 251 -12.05 20.65 -10.96
N ALA A 252 -11.67 20.42 -9.70
CA ALA A 252 -10.86 21.38 -8.95
C ALA A 252 -9.45 21.52 -9.53
N THR A 253 -8.75 22.56 -9.11
CA THR A 253 -7.33 22.80 -9.40
C THR A 253 -6.53 22.87 -8.11
N LEU A 254 -5.23 22.57 -8.15
CA LEU A 254 -4.38 22.70 -6.97
C LEU A 254 -4.25 24.16 -6.56
N ALA A 255 -4.31 24.41 -5.25
CA ALA A 255 -4.03 25.70 -4.65
C ALA A 255 -2.57 25.79 -4.18
N HIS A 256 -2.20 26.92 -3.54
CA HIS A 256 -0.93 27.10 -2.83
C HIS A 256 0.34 26.95 -3.69
N GLY A 257 0.22 27.08 -5.02
CA GLY A 257 1.33 26.89 -5.96
C GLY A 257 1.87 25.45 -6.00
N LEU A 258 1.04 24.47 -5.61
CA LEU A 258 1.36 23.04 -5.62
C LEU A 258 1.43 22.45 -7.03
N ASP A 259 0.90 23.15 -8.04
CA ASP A 259 0.96 22.76 -9.46
C ASP A 259 2.39 22.50 -9.95
N ARG A 260 3.40 23.18 -9.37
CA ARG A 260 4.81 22.92 -9.68
C ARG A 260 5.28 21.50 -9.36
N VAL A 261 4.60 20.79 -8.45
CA VAL A 261 4.90 19.39 -8.08
C VAL A 261 4.64 18.46 -9.26
N LEU A 262 3.68 18.80 -10.12
CA LEU A 262 3.26 17.99 -11.26
C LEU A 262 4.35 17.85 -12.34
N PHE A 263 5.22 18.86 -12.46
CA PHE A 263 6.20 18.95 -13.56
C PHE A 263 7.64 18.67 -13.15
N ASN A 264 7.92 18.61 -11.84
CA ASN A 264 9.27 18.39 -11.33
C ASN A 264 9.38 16.99 -10.71
N PRO A 265 10.23 16.11 -11.25
CA PRO A 265 10.32 14.72 -10.79
C PRO A 265 10.87 14.63 -9.38
N GLY A 266 10.44 13.60 -8.66
CA GLY A 266 10.88 13.31 -7.30
C GLY A 266 10.05 14.01 -6.23
N VAL A 267 10.53 13.92 -5.00
CA VAL A 267 9.82 14.44 -3.82
C VAL A 267 10.23 15.88 -3.52
N HIS A 268 9.23 16.69 -3.20
CA HIS A 268 9.36 18.11 -2.86
C HIS A 268 9.12 18.28 -1.37
N TRP A 269 10.12 18.73 -0.64
CA TRP A 269 9.95 19.11 0.76
C TRP A 269 8.99 20.28 0.88
N LEU A 270 8.12 20.28 1.90
CA LEU A 270 7.40 21.49 2.29
C LEU A 270 8.39 22.55 2.78
N GLN A 271 9.21 22.19 3.76
CA GLN A 271 10.32 22.98 4.30
C GLN A 271 11.62 22.21 4.13
N ASP A 272 12.65 22.84 3.54
CA ASP A 272 13.97 22.23 3.44
C ASP A 272 14.57 22.04 4.85
N PRO A 273 14.89 20.79 5.28
CA PRO A 273 15.33 20.52 6.65
C PRO A 273 16.67 21.16 7.01
N ARG A 274 17.49 21.54 6.01
CA ARG A 274 18.81 22.16 6.22
C ARG A 274 18.73 23.68 6.31
N SER A 275 18.05 24.33 5.37
CA SER A 275 17.99 25.80 5.27
C SER A 275 16.81 26.40 6.02
N ARG A 276 15.79 25.60 6.37
CA ARG A 276 14.52 26.04 6.97
C ARG A 276 13.68 26.95 6.07
N VAL A 277 14.07 27.09 4.81
CA VAL A 277 13.30 27.79 3.79
C VAL A 277 12.20 26.88 3.28
N TYR A 278 10.99 27.42 3.18
CA TYR A 278 9.83 26.69 2.66
C TYR A 278 9.80 26.74 1.12
N ASN A 279 9.46 25.62 0.49
CA ASN A 279 9.25 25.56 -0.95
C ASN A 279 7.81 25.96 -1.34
N PHE A 280 6.88 25.90 -0.39
CA PHE A 280 5.45 26.24 -0.52
C PHE A 280 5.01 27.11 0.66
N PRO A 281 3.81 27.71 0.65
CA PRO A 281 3.34 28.56 1.75
C PRO A 281 3.41 27.84 3.11
N PRO A 282 3.97 28.49 4.16
CA PRO A 282 4.05 27.91 5.51
C PRO A 282 2.71 27.48 6.12
N TYR A 283 1.60 28.06 5.66
CA TYR A 283 0.23 27.64 5.98
C TYR A 283 0.05 26.11 5.88
N LEU A 284 0.60 25.49 4.84
CA LEU A 284 0.46 24.05 4.60
C LEU A 284 1.12 23.17 5.67
N GLU A 285 1.99 23.72 6.53
CA GLU A 285 2.72 22.95 7.54
C GLU A 285 1.78 22.32 8.57
N ASN A 286 0.86 23.10 9.12
CA ASN A 286 0.01 22.67 10.23
C ASN A 286 -1.33 22.16 9.70
N ILE A 287 -1.58 20.86 9.89
CA ILE A 287 -2.82 20.24 9.45
C ILE A 287 -3.88 20.41 10.55
N PRO A 288 -5.09 20.91 10.22
CA PRO A 288 -6.19 20.98 11.15
C PRO A 288 -6.57 19.62 11.74
N LYS A 289 -7.15 19.62 12.94
CA LYS A 289 -7.72 18.40 13.50
C LYS A 289 -8.97 18.00 12.71
N VAL A 290 -9.15 16.70 12.55
CA VAL A 290 -10.33 16.12 11.89
C VAL A 290 -11.63 16.51 12.62
N THR A 291 -11.57 16.59 13.95
CA THR A 291 -12.69 16.98 14.82
C THR A 291 -13.12 18.44 14.66
N ASP A 292 -12.35 19.25 13.95
CA ASP A 292 -12.64 20.66 13.78
C ASP A 292 -13.21 20.97 12.40
N PHE A 293 -13.01 20.06 11.45
CA PHE A 293 -13.45 20.19 10.08
C PHE A 293 -14.92 19.75 9.94
N ALA A 294 -15.74 20.61 9.35
CA ALA A 294 -17.18 20.44 9.19
C ALA A 294 -17.50 19.59 7.94
N PHE A 295 -17.32 18.27 8.03
CA PHE A 295 -17.60 17.34 6.91
C PHE A 295 -19.05 17.39 6.42
N GLU A 296 -19.99 17.77 7.29
CA GLU A 296 -21.39 18.00 6.96
C GLU A 296 -21.60 19.16 5.95
N ARG A 297 -20.58 20.00 5.75
CA ARG A 297 -20.56 21.07 4.74
C ARG A 297 -20.05 20.59 3.37
N LEU A 298 -19.61 19.34 3.24
CA LEU A 298 -19.17 18.74 1.97
C LEU A 298 -20.29 17.89 1.34
N GLY A 299 -20.17 17.66 0.03
CA GLY A 299 -20.94 16.62 -0.65
C GLY A 299 -20.66 15.25 -0.01
N GLY A 300 -21.72 14.53 0.35
CA GLY A 300 -21.60 13.20 0.93
C GLY A 300 -21.16 12.16 -0.10
N PHE A 301 -20.35 11.19 0.32
CA PHE A 301 -19.95 10.07 -0.55
C PHE A 301 -21.17 9.25 -1.01
N ILE A 302 -21.34 9.14 -2.33
CA ILE A 302 -22.46 8.40 -2.95
C ILE A 302 -22.01 6.98 -3.29
N LYS A 303 -22.58 5.98 -2.62
CA LYS A 303 -22.40 4.54 -2.97
C LYS A 303 -22.96 4.24 -4.35
N SER A 304 -22.43 3.22 -5.03
CA SER A 304 -22.89 2.86 -6.38
C SER A 304 -24.36 2.44 -6.40
N SER A 305 -24.84 1.74 -5.37
CA SER A 305 -26.27 1.38 -5.24
C SER A 305 -27.20 2.56 -4.98
N ARG A 306 -26.68 3.68 -4.47
CA ARG A 306 -27.42 4.92 -4.16
C ARG A 306 -27.28 5.98 -5.24
N ASP A 307 -26.65 5.63 -6.37
CA ASP A 307 -26.40 6.56 -7.46
C ASP A 307 -27.37 6.30 -8.62
N ASP A 308 -28.41 7.12 -8.71
CA ASP A 308 -29.44 7.02 -9.76
C ASP A 308 -28.86 7.22 -11.17
N ASP A 309 -27.87 8.11 -11.33
CA ASP A 309 -27.21 8.31 -12.63
C ASP A 309 -26.53 7.01 -13.06
N LEU A 310 -25.83 6.35 -12.13
CA LEU A 310 -25.10 5.12 -12.43
C LEU A 310 -26.04 3.97 -12.83
N TRP A 311 -27.20 3.85 -12.18
CA TRP A 311 -28.25 2.90 -12.58
C TRP A 311 -28.78 3.16 -13.98
N ASP A 312 -29.10 4.42 -14.27
CA ASP A 312 -29.70 4.80 -15.54
C ASP A 312 -28.71 4.71 -16.70
N LEU A 313 -27.44 5.03 -16.46
CA LEU A 313 -26.36 4.83 -17.41
C LEU A 313 -26.16 3.34 -17.70
N ALA A 314 -26.18 2.45 -16.70
CA ALA A 314 -26.08 1.02 -16.93
C ALA A 314 -27.22 0.48 -17.80
N ARG A 315 -28.47 0.92 -17.54
CA ARG A 315 -29.63 0.57 -18.40
C ARG A 315 -29.49 1.12 -19.82
N ARG A 316 -29.11 2.39 -19.96
CA ARG A 316 -28.94 3.08 -21.25
C ARG A 316 -27.88 2.40 -22.12
N GLU A 317 -26.75 2.08 -21.52
CA GLU A 317 -25.61 1.45 -22.19
C GLU A 317 -25.74 -0.08 -22.31
N LYS A 318 -26.83 -0.66 -21.79
CA LYS A 318 -27.14 -2.11 -21.77
C LYS A 318 -26.08 -2.94 -21.04
N CYS A 319 -25.49 -2.36 -19.99
CA CYS A 319 -24.54 -3.03 -19.12
C CYS A 319 -25.28 -3.71 -17.96
N THR A 320 -24.88 -4.94 -17.63
CA THR A 320 -25.45 -5.70 -16.51
C THR A 320 -24.94 -5.21 -15.15
N PHE A 321 -23.75 -4.62 -15.11
CA PHE A 321 -23.10 -4.21 -13.88
C PHE A 321 -22.81 -2.71 -13.86
N ALA A 322 -22.81 -2.15 -12.67
CA ALA A 322 -22.36 -0.78 -12.44
C ALA A 322 -21.53 -0.71 -11.16
N GLY A 323 -20.47 0.10 -11.13
CA GLY A 323 -19.61 0.18 -9.94
C GLY A 323 -18.73 1.43 -9.91
N SER A 324 -18.21 1.74 -8.73
CA SER A 324 -17.23 2.82 -8.55
C SER A 324 -15.81 2.27 -8.53
N THR A 325 -14.83 3.13 -8.76
CA THR A 325 -13.41 2.80 -8.58
C THR A 325 -13.11 2.12 -7.24
N SER A 326 -13.73 2.59 -6.17
CA SER A 326 -13.56 2.04 -4.82
C SER A 326 -14.09 0.61 -4.67
N SER A 327 -15.23 0.27 -5.30
CA SER A 327 -15.82 -1.06 -5.22
C SER A 327 -15.17 -2.07 -6.15
N LEU A 328 -14.68 -1.64 -7.31
CA LEU A 328 -14.07 -2.51 -8.32
C LEU A 328 -12.58 -2.81 -8.06
N SER A 329 -11.81 -1.84 -7.56
CA SER A 329 -10.34 -1.96 -7.43
C SER A 329 -9.89 -3.13 -6.54
N GLY A 330 -10.67 -3.49 -5.52
CA GLY A 330 -10.40 -4.66 -4.67
C GLY A 330 -10.52 -5.99 -5.45
N MET A 331 -11.60 -6.16 -6.22
CA MET A 331 -11.79 -7.35 -7.06
C MET A 331 -10.75 -7.43 -8.17
N LEU A 332 -10.48 -6.31 -8.86
CA LEU A 332 -9.45 -6.22 -9.89
C LEU A 332 -8.06 -6.58 -9.35
N SER A 333 -7.75 -6.23 -8.10
CA SER A 333 -6.48 -6.63 -7.46
C SER A 333 -6.34 -8.15 -7.34
N HIS A 334 -7.40 -8.86 -6.94
CA HIS A 334 -7.39 -10.33 -6.85
C HIS A 334 -7.30 -11.00 -8.22
N VAL A 335 -7.99 -10.46 -9.21
CA VAL A 335 -7.86 -10.90 -10.61
C VAL A 335 -6.42 -10.70 -11.09
N TYR A 336 -5.80 -9.55 -10.79
CA TYR A 336 -4.40 -9.30 -11.14
C TYR A 336 -3.44 -10.27 -10.45
N PHE A 337 -3.62 -10.58 -9.16
CA PHE A 337 -2.75 -11.56 -8.49
C PHE A 337 -2.83 -12.93 -9.16
N LEU A 338 -4.01 -13.32 -9.65
CA LEU A 338 -4.20 -14.56 -10.39
C LEU A 338 -3.53 -14.49 -11.77
N LEU A 339 -3.82 -13.43 -12.53
CA LEU A 339 -3.29 -13.20 -13.87
C LEU A 339 -1.76 -13.14 -13.90
N SER A 340 -1.17 -12.45 -12.92
CA SER A 340 0.28 -12.23 -12.80
C SER A 340 1.02 -13.38 -12.11
N GLY A 341 0.32 -14.32 -11.48
CA GLY A 341 0.94 -15.37 -10.67
C GLY A 341 1.75 -14.82 -9.49
N ASP A 342 1.19 -13.85 -8.75
CA ASP A 342 1.84 -13.11 -7.66
C ASP A 342 3.17 -12.45 -8.05
N LYS A 343 3.23 -11.80 -9.21
CA LYS A 343 4.42 -11.06 -9.65
C LYS A 343 4.87 -10.07 -8.55
N ASP A 344 6.16 -10.07 -8.25
CA ASP A 344 6.78 -9.10 -7.35
C ASP A 344 6.80 -7.69 -7.97
N VAL A 345 6.73 -6.67 -7.11
CA VAL A 345 6.90 -5.28 -7.53
C VAL A 345 8.36 -4.98 -7.89
N ASN A 346 8.55 -4.02 -8.79
CA ASN A 346 9.85 -3.45 -9.06
C ASN A 346 10.16 -2.37 -8.01
N THR A 347 11.34 -2.49 -7.39
CA THR A 347 11.85 -1.54 -6.39
C THR A 347 13.27 -1.10 -6.74
N ASP A 348 13.68 -1.28 -7.99
CA ASP A 348 15.05 -0.98 -8.44
C ASP A 348 15.31 0.54 -8.52
N ASN A 349 14.25 1.35 -8.54
CA ASN A 349 14.32 2.80 -8.41
C ASN A 349 14.63 3.29 -6.98
N LEU A 350 14.65 2.38 -6.00
CA LEU A 350 15.01 2.71 -4.61
C LEU A 350 16.48 2.49 -4.33
N SER A 351 16.99 3.20 -3.33
CA SER A 351 18.34 3.06 -2.85
C SER A 351 18.63 1.65 -2.33
N ARG A 352 19.93 1.35 -2.20
CA ARG A 352 20.44 0.10 -1.63
C ARG A 352 19.89 -0.24 -0.24
N HIS A 353 19.31 0.74 0.47
CA HIS A 353 18.62 0.49 1.73
C HIS A 353 17.50 -0.55 1.58
N PHE A 354 16.85 -0.63 0.42
CA PHE A 354 15.75 -1.57 0.15
C PHE A 354 16.16 -2.83 -0.61
N GLY A 355 17.43 -3.00 -0.97
CA GLY A 355 17.90 -4.14 -1.77
C GLY A 355 17.74 -5.53 -1.13
N LYS A 356 17.39 -5.60 0.16
CA LYS A 356 17.07 -6.86 0.89
C LYS A 356 15.64 -6.88 1.46
N GLU A 357 14.87 -5.83 1.22
CA GLU A 357 13.50 -5.76 1.71
C GLU A 357 12.57 -6.56 0.77
N PRO A 358 11.44 -7.09 1.25
CA PRO A 358 10.53 -7.89 0.43
C PRO A 358 9.96 -7.10 -0.76
N ARG A 359 9.82 -7.75 -1.92
CA ARG A 359 9.18 -7.18 -3.12
C ARG A 359 7.74 -7.66 -3.33
N SER A 360 7.24 -8.51 -2.44
CA SER A 360 5.87 -8.99 -2.49
C SER A 360 4.87 -7.92 -2.02
N PHE A 361 3.65 -7.92 -2.53
CA PHE A 361 2.59 -7.06 -2.03
C PHE A 361 2.36 -7.25 -0.53
N THR A 362 1.96 -6.17 0.15
CA THR A 362 1.68 -6.25 1.59
C THR A 362 0.49 -7.17 1.86
N ALA A 363 0.43 -7.75 3.06
CA ALA A 363 -0.73 -8.52 3.50
C ALA A 363 -2.04 -7.70 3.39
N GLY A 364 -1.96 -6.37 3.58
CA GLY A 364 -3.11 -5.47 3.40
C GLY A 364 -3.62 -5.38 1.97
N GLN A 365 -2.70 -5.30 1.02
CA GLN A 365 -3.05 -5.23 -0.40
C GLN A 365 -3.61 -6.57 -0.92
N ARG A 366 -3.32 -7.68 -0.24
CA ARG A 366 -3.85 -9.02 -0.54
C ARG A 366 -5.05 -9.44 0.30
N MET A 367 -5.59 -8.55 1.16
CA MET A 367 -6.76 -8.90 1.97
C MET A 367 -7.96 -9.25 1.05
N PRO A 368 -8.77 -10.25 1.40
CA PRO A 368 -9.98 -10.58 0.64
C PRO A 368 -10.87 -9.37 0.41
N ALA A 369 -11.45 -9.26 -0.78
CA ALA A 369 -12.34 -8.17 -1.15
C ALA A 369 -13.79 -8.64 -1.05
N SER A 370 -14.54 -8.09 -0.11
CA SER A 370 -15.98 -8.35 0.02
C SER A 370 -16.78 -7.21 -0.61
N VAL A 371 -17.76 -7.57 -1.44
CA VAL A 371 -18.62 -6.64 -2.18
C VAL A 371 -20.06 -7.13 -2.15
N VAL A 372 -21.01 -6.23 -2.36
CA VAL A 372 -22.43 -6.54 -2.55
C VAL A 372 -22.83 -6.14 -3.97
N PHE A 373 -23.41 -7.09 -4.70
CA PHE A 373 -24.06 -6.89 -5.99
C PHE A 373 -25.54 -6.63 -5.73
N ASN A 374 -25.91 -5.35 -5.60
CA ASN A 374 -27.29 -4.93 -5.36
C ASN A 374 -28.08 -5.09 -6.64
N HIS A 375 -29.14 -5.89 -6.62
CA HIS A 375 -29.97 -6.14 -7.80
C HIS A 375 -31.09 -5.11 -7.93
N ASN A 376 -31.30 -4.60 -9.14
CA ASN A 376 -32.50 -3.85 -9.52
C ASN A 376 -32.76 -4.05 -11.01
N ASP A 377 -33.88 -4.70 -11.33
CA ASP A 377 -34.39 -4.86 -12.70
C ASP A 377 -33.33 -5.35 -13.71
N GLY A 378 -32.65 -6.46 -13.39
CA GLY A 378 -31.65 -7.08 -14.25
C GLY A 378 -30.27 -6.40 -14.26
N VAL A 379 -30.12 -5.25 -13.60
CA VAL A 379 -28.84 -4.55 -13.41
C VAL A 379 -28.35 -4.79 -11.97
N TYR A 380 -27.03 -4.81 -11.78
CA TYR A 380 -26.39 -5.00 -10.49
C TYR A 380 -25.41 -3.87 -10.16
N ALA A 381 -25.71 -3.06 -9.14
CA ALA A 381 -24.79 -2.04 -8.64
C ALA A 381 -23.88 -2.61 -7.54
N ILE A 382 -22.57 -2.49 -7.74
CA ILE A 382 -21.55 -3.12 -6.92
C ILE A 382 -21.03 -2.14 -5.88
N ASP A 383 -21.27 -2.44 -4.61
CA ASP A 383 -20.75 -1.69 -3.47
C ASP A 383 -19.64 -2.48 -2.75
N SER A 384 -18.66 -1.76 -2.20
CA SER A 384 -17.73 -2.34 -1.24
C SER A 384 -18.44 -2.68 0.06
N SER A 385 -18.10 -3.83 0.66
CA SER A 385 -18.65 -4.28 1.93
C SER A 385 -17.51 -4.52 2.92
N SER A 386 -17.57 -3.83 4.05
CA SER A 386 -16.78 -4.19 5.22
C SER A 386 -17.64 -5.00 6.18
N ASP A 387 -17.17 -6.15 6.65
CA ASP A 387 -17.85 -6.95 7.68
C ASP A 387 -17.87 -6.27 9.07
N LYS A 388 -17.23 -5.10 9.20
CA LYS A 388 -17.16 -4.31 10.42
C LYS A 388 -17.93 -3.00 10.22
N ASP A 389 -19.24 -3.08 10.34
CA ASP A 389 -20.11 -1.90 10.31
C ASP A 389 -19.66 -0.91 11.42
N GLY A 390 -19.44 0.36 11.04
CA GLY A 390 -19.01 1.44 11.95
C GLY A 390 -17.50 1.66 12.09
N ASP A 391 -16.63 0.73 11.68
CA ASP A 391 -15.17 0.87 11.82
C ASP A 391 -14.60 2.03 10.98
N ALA A 392 -15.25 2.38 9.86
CA ALA A 392 -14.85 3.53 9.04
C ALA A 392 -14.93 4.85 9.82
N ASN A 393 -15.91 5.00 10.72
CA ASN A 393 -16.06 6.17 11.59
C ASN A 393 -14.99 6.25 12.67
N LYS A 394 -14.33 5.11 12.97
CA LYS A 394 -13.22 5.00 13.93
C LYS A 394 -11.84 5.10 13.26
N ASN A 395 -11.80 5.14 11.92
CA ASN A 395 -10.57 5.24 11.15
C ASN A 395 -10.29 6.69 10.75
N ILE A 396 -9.41 7.36 11.50
CA ILE A 396 -8.99 8.74 11.23
C ILE A 396 -8.53 8.94 9.79
N LEU A 397 -7.88 7.95 9.17
CA LEU A 397 -7.31 8.07 7.83
C LEU A 397 -8.38 8.23 6.73
N THR A 398 -9.58 7.71 6.96
CA THR A 398 -10.71 7.91 6.03
C THR A 398 -11.07 9.39 5.97
N TRP A 399 -11.19 10.04 7.13
CA TRP A 399 -11.57 11.45 7.25
C TRP A 399 -10.45 12.41 6.87
N MET A 400 -9.20 12.05 7.20
CA MET A 400 -8.02 12.81 6.79
C MET A 400 -7.90 12.93 5.26
N GLY A 401 -8.30 11.90 4.52
CA GLY A 401 -8.29 11.94 3.05
C GLY A 401 -9.14 13.09 2.51
N THR A 402 -10.42 13.12 2.90
CA THR A 402 -11.38 14.15 2.47
C THR A 402 -11.00 15.56 2.95
N LEU A 403 -10.54 15.71 4.19
CA LEU A 403 -10.08 17.00 4.72
C LEU A 403 -8.92 17.54 3.87
N LEU A 404 -7.90 16.71 3.64
CA LEU A 404 -6.71 17.12 2.93
C LEU A 404 -6.92 17.31 1.43
N GLU A 405 -7.86 16.59 0.81
CA GLU A 405 -8.28 16.85 -0.56
C GLU A 405 -8.74 18.31 -0.68
N LYS A 406 -9.69 18.73 0.18
CA LYS A 406 -10.17 20.11 0.19
C LYS A 406 -9.08 21.10 0.56
N TYR A 407 -8.24 20.79 1.56
CA TYR A 407 -7.14 21.64 2.02
C TYR A 407 -6.14 22.01 0.92
N LEU A 408 -5.91 21.11 -0.03
CA LEU A 408 -4.94 21.29 -1.10
C LEU A 408 -5.52 21.96 -2.35
N THR A 409 -6.85 22.10 -2.44
CA THR A 409 -7.54 22.60 -3.64
C THR A 409 -8.21 23.96 -3.49
N VAL A 410 -8.27 24.52 -2.27
CA VAL A 410 -8.90 25.84 -2.02
C VAL A 410 -7.95 26.79 -1.30
N SER A 411 -8.23 28.09 -1.36
CA SER A 411 -7.42 29.10 -0.66
C SER A 411 -7.59 28.99 0.86
N PRO A 412 -6.67 29.56 1.67
CA PRO A 412 -6.83 29.60 3.13
C PRO A 412 -8.15 30.24 3.58
N GLU A 413 -8.59 31.30 2.89
CA GLU A 413 -9.82 32.04 3.19
C GLU A 413 -11.06 31.19 2.91
N GLU A 414 -11.09 30.48 1.78
CA GLU A 414 -12.17 29.56 1.45
C GLU A 414 -12.16 28.34 2.38
N PHE A 415 -10.99 27.81 2.72
CA PHE A 415 -10.85 26.67 3.62
C PHE A 415 -11.39 26.98 5.02
N ALA A 416 -11.19 28.21 5.50
CA ALA A 416 -11.70 28.67 6.78
C ALA A 416 -13.22 28.46 6.90
N GLY A 417 -13.98 28.61 5.79
CA GLY A 417 -15.43 28.36 5.75
C GLY A 417 -15.84 26.90 6.01
N PHE A 418 -14.90 25.95 5.99
CA PHE A 418 -15.15 24.54 6.32
C PHE A 418 -14.79 24.18 7.76
N MET A 419 -14.34 25.15 8.57
CA MET A 419 -14.04 24.94 9.98
C MET A 419 -15.27 25.16 10.84
N ARG A 420 -15.51 24.29 11.82
CA ARG A 420 -16.74 24.30 12.64
C ARG A 420 -16.92 25.59 13.43
N TRP A 421 -15.84 26.21 13.90
CA TRP A 421 -15.88 27.48 14.63
C TRP A 421 -16.19 28.69 13.75
N ASN A 422 -16.06 28.55 12.43
CA ASN A 422 -16.44 29.62 11.50
C ASN A 422 -17.91 29.44 11.08
N PRO A 423 -18.65 30.54 10.91
CA PRO A 423 -20.01 30.48 10.38
C PRO A 423 -19.99 29.82 9.01
N ALA A 424 -21.02 29.03 8.71
CA ALA A 424 -21.15 28.45 7.39
C ALA A 424 -21.24 29.60 6.35
N PRO A 425 -20.42 29.59 5.29
CA PRO A 425 -20.49 30.57 4.23
C PRO A 425 -21.91 30.72 3.67
N GLU A 426 -22.34 31.97 3.44
CA GLU A 426 -23.62 32.25 2.79
C GLU A 426 -23.64 31.61 1.39
N GLY A 427 -24.68 30.84 1.09
CA GLY A 427 -24.81 30.13 -0.20
C GLY A 427 -24.23 28.72 -0.23
N LEU A 428 -23.54 28.23 0.80
CA LEU A 428 -22.98 26.88 0.83
C LEU A 428 -24.07 25.78 0.87
N GLN A 429 -25.28 26.12 1.34
CA GLN A 429 -26.48 25.26 1.19
C GLN A 429 -27.11 25.34 -0.22
N THR A 430 -26.81 26.38 -0.99
CA THR A 430 -27.43 26.68 -2.30
C THR A 430 -26.56 26.23 -3.50
N GLU A 431 -25.24 26.11 -3.33
CA GLU A 431 -24.33 25.57 -4.37
C GLU A 431 -24.44 24.05 -4.59
N SER A 432 -25.16 23.32 -3.73
CA SER A 432 -25.25 21.85 -3.77
C SER A 432 -26.23 21.26 -4.80
N GLN A 433 -26.66 22.01 -5.83
CA GLN A 433 -27.48 21.41 -6.90
C GLN A 433 -26.66 20.56 -7.87
N LEU A 434 -25.37 20.84 -8.02
CA LEU A 434 -24.49 20.11 -8.93
C LEU A 434 -23.76 18.99 -8.20
N ARG A 435 -23.63 17.85 -8.87
CA ARG A 435 -22.89 16.69 -8.34
C ARG A 435 -21.39 16.94 -8.38
N ASP A 436 -20.61 16.19 -7.62
CA ASP A 436 -19.15 16.21 -7.77
C ASP A 436 -18.73 15.87 -9.20
N ALA A 437 -17.49 16.23 -9.55
CA ALA A 437 -16.93 15.91 -10.86
C ALA A 437 -16.73 14.39 -10.99
N TYR A 438 -17.58 13.75 -11.79
CA TYR A 438 -17.46 12.32 -12.12
C TYR A 438 -17.13 12.11 -13.60
N ARG A 439 -16.28 11.12 -13.89
CA ARG A 439 -16.19 10.44 -15.19
C ARG A 439 -17.01 9.16 -15.14
N TYR A 440 -17.82 8.95 -16.16
CA TYR A 440 -18.44 7.65 -16.43
C TYR A 440 -17.79 7.03 -17.67
N ALA A 441 -17.46 5.75 -17.57
CA ALA A 441 -16.92 4.98 -18.69
C ALA A 441 -17.49 3.56 -18.65
N LYS A 442 -17.50 2.86 -19.78
CA LYS A 442 -17.99 1.49 -19.87
C LYS A 442 -16.98 0.53 -20.48
N SER A 443 -16.99 -0.70 -19.99
CA SER A 443 -16.52 -1.88 -20.73
C SER A 443 -17.71 -2.56 -21.41
N ASP A 444 -17.56 -3.82 -21.83
CA ASP A 444 -18.64 -4.56 -22.49
C ASP A 444 -19.87 -4.72 -21.60
N ARG A 445 -19.67 -4.89 -20.28
CA ARG A 445 -20.76 -5.26 -19.36
C ARG A 445 -20.84 -4.42 -18.10
N ILE A 446 -19.87 -3.53 -17.86
CA ILE A 446 -19.77 -2.74 -16.64
C ILE A 446 -19.74 -1.26 -16.98
N VAL A 447 -20.64 -0.46 -16.40
CA VAL A 447 -20.46 0.99 -16.29
C VAL A 447 -19.69 1.31 -15.02
N MET A 448 -18.64 2.11 -15.16
CA MET A 448 -17.73 2.48 -14.09
C MET A 448 -17.79 3.99 -13.85
N ARG A 449 -17.85 4.38 -12.58
CA ARG A 449 -17.76 5.77 -12.13
C ARG A 449 -16.42 6.03 -11.43
N SER A 450 -15.74 7.10 -11.82
CA SER A 450 -14.61 7.66 -11.08
C SER A 450 -14.91 9.09 -10.66
N GLN A 451 -14.69 9.41 -9.38
CA GLN A 451 -14.58 10.81 -8.94
C GLN A 451 -13.28 11.39 -9.49
N LEU A 452 -13.29 12.67 -9.84
CA LEU A 452 -12.15 13.40 -10.39
C LEU A 452 -11.74 14.50 -9.41
N ASP A 453 -10.57 14.33 -8.79
CA ASP A 453 -10.12 15.21 -7.72
C ASP A 453 -9.56 16.53 -8.26
N CYS A 454 -8.70 16.48 -9.29
CA CYS A 454 -7.99 17.66 -9.77
C CYS A 454 -7.66 17.62 -11.26
N VAL A 455 -7.51 18.79 -11.89
CA VAL A 455 -7.08 18.93 -13.28
C VAL A 455 -5.99 19.98 -13.45
N ASP A 456 -5.02 19.72 -14.33
CA ASP A 456 -4.10 20.72 -14.88
C ASP A 456 -3.92 20.47 -16.39
N PRO A 457 -4.33 21.40 -17.26
CA PRO A 457 -4.32 21.20 -18.72
C PRO A 457 -2.91 21.09 -19.32
N ARG A 458 -1.85 21.35 -18.55
CA ARG A 458 -0.46 21.18 -19.01
C ARG A 458 0.03 19.73 -18.86
N LEU A 459 -0.67 18.90 -18.08
CA LEU A 459 -0.38 17.46 -17.99
C LEU A 459 -0.86 16.72 -19.26
N PRO A 460 -0.26 15.56 -19.58
CA PRO A 460 -0.70 14.73 -20.72
C PRO A 460 -2.18 14.31 -20.63
N GLY A 461 -2.73 13.90 -21.78
CA GLY A 461 -4.07 13.33 -21.87
C GLY A 461 -5.17 14.33 -21.52
N THR A 462 -6.02 13.98 -20.56
CA THR A 462 -7.11 14.85 -20.07
C THR A 462 -6.62 15.94 -19.12
N GLY A 463 -5.37 15.85 -18.66
CA GLY A 463 -4.81 16.69 -17.60
C GLY A 463 -5.35 16.38 -16.20
N VAL A 464 -6.27 15.42 -16.06
CA VAL A 464 -6.88 15.05 -14.77
C VAL A 464 -5.95 14.16 -13.99
N PHE A 465 -5.86 14.35 -12.68
CA PHE A 465 -5.10 13.52 -11.77
C PHE A 465 -5.79 13.40 -10.41
N ASP A 466 -5.39 12.37 -9.68
CA ASP A 466 -5.98 12.02 -8.39
C ASP A 466 -5.20 12.67 -7.25
N ILE A 467 -5.86 13.08 -6.16
CA ILE A 467 -5.19 13.53 -4.94
C ILE A 467 -5.14 12.36 -3.96
N LYS A 468 -3.95 12.07 -3.45
CA LYS A 468 -3.75 11.03 -2.44
C LYS A 468 -2.92 11.54 -1.29
N THR A 469 -3.23 11.05 -0.10
CA THR A 469 -2.52 11.41 1.12
C THR A 469 -1.84 10.17 1.69
N ARG A 470 -0.64 10.39 2.23
CA ARG A 470 0.20 9.34 2.79
C ARG A 470 0.55 9.66 4.22
N ALA A 471 -0.23 9.08 5.13
CA ALA A 471 0.12 9.06 6.54
C ALA A 471 1.40 8.24 6.79
N CYS A 472 2.27 8.78 7.64
CA CYS A 472 3.53 8.15 8.02
C CYS A 472 3.34 6.76 8.62
N LEU A 473 4.39 5.93 8.50
CA LEU A 473 4.40 4.54 8.92
C LEU A 473 3.78 4.26 10.31
N PRO A 474 4.08 5.01 11.39
CA PRO A 474 3.50 4.72 12.71
C PRO A 474 1.97 4.81 12.73
N ILE A 475 1.39 5.84 12.11
CA ILE A 475 -0.08 6.02 12.05
C ILE A 475 -0.74 4.81 11.39
N ARG A 476 -0.16 4.32 10.28
CA ARG A 476 -0.70 3.18 9.52
C ARG A 476 -0.57 1.85 10.25
N MET A 477 0.40 1.71 11.14
CA MET A 477 0.65 0.49 11.89
C MET A 477 -0.09 0.43 13.23
N ASP A 478 -0.52 1.58 13.75
CA ASP A 478 -1.06 1.76 15.09
C ASP A 478 -2.10 2.88 15.09
N LEU A 479 -3.22 2.57 14.44
CA LEU A 479 -4.24 3.53 14.02
C LEU A 479 -4.91 4.28 15.17
N LEU A 480 -5.19 3.58 16.28
CA LEU A 480 -5.89 4.18 17.43
C LEU A 480 -4.98 5.09 18.27
N ASN A 481 -3.66 4.99 18.11
CA ASN A 481 -2.68 5.82 18.81
C ASN A 481 -2.18 6.97 17.94
N PHE A 482 -3.04 7.48 17.04
CA PHE A 482 -2.68 8.49 16.04
C PHE A 482 -2.14 9.78 16.68
N GLU A 483 -2.67 10.18 17.84
CA GLU A 483 -2.23 11.37 18.55
C GLU A 483 -0.79 11.29 19.03
N GLU A 484 -0.31 10.15 19.51
CA GLU A 484 1.10 10.00 19.88
C GLU A 484 1.96 9.84 18.62
N ASN A 485 1.47 9.04 17.67
CA ASN A 485 2.16 8.71 16.43
C ASN A 485 2.33 9.93 15.50
N SER A 486 1.54 10.99 15.68
CA SER A 486 1.71 12.27 14.99
C SER A 486 2.98 13.02 15.37
N GLY A 487 3.72 12.54 16.39
CA GLY A 487 5.07 13.03 16.67
C GLY A 487 6.16 12.52 15.71
N TYR A 488 5.87 11.52 14.87
CA TYR A 488 6.86 10.97 13.94
C TYR A 488 7.23 11.95 12.83
N LEU A 489 8.51 12.00 12.45
CA LEU A 489 9.04 12.94 11.46
C LEU A 489 9.60 12.24 10.23
N ILE A 490 9.49 12.88 9.07
CA ILE A 490 10.32 12.58 7.89
C ILE A 490 11.54 13.50 7.92
N ARG A 491 12.73 12.92 8.04
CA ARG A 491 14.01 13.63 8.25
C ARG A 491 14.90 13.62 7.00
N SER A 492 14.68 12.68 6.09
CA SER A 492 15.50 12.53 4.89
C SER A 492 14.68 12.11 3.66
N GLN A 493 15.23 12.32 2.47
CA GLN A 493 14.63 11.78 1.25
C GLN A 493 14.78 10.27 1.16
N THR A 494 15.95 9.75 1.51
CA THR A 494 16.29 8.32 1.44
C THR A 494 16.52 7.72 2.82
N GLY A 495 16.22 6.43 2.99
CA GLY A 495 16.36 5.73 4.27
C GLY A 495 15.28 4.68 4.50
N ARG A 496 15.46 3.81 5.50
CA ARG A 496 14.50 2.74 5.83
C ARG A 496 13.36 3.16 6.75
N VAL A 497 13.54 4.27 7.44
CA VAL A 497 12.64 4.89 8.41
C VAL A 497 12.87 6.40 8.37
N GLU A 498 11.90 7.17 8.83
CA GLU A 498 11.90 8.65 8.84
C GLU A 498 12.30 9.25 7.47
N SER A 499 11.86 8.62 6.37
CA SER A 499 12.22 9.04 5.01
C SER A 499 11.05 8.96 4.03
N PHE A 500 11.06 9.81 3.01
CA PHE A 500 10.11 9.73 1.90
C PHE A 500 10.23 8.40 1.14
N GLU A 501 11.46 7.93 0.92
CA GLU A 501 11.74 6.65 0.27
C GLU A 501 11.10 5.47 1.01
N ARG A 502 11.02 5.51 2.34
CA ARG A 502 10.30 4.49 3.11
C ARG A 502 8.81 4.52 2.82
N GLU A 503 8.21 5.71 2.80
CA GLU A 503 6.78 5.84 2.52
C GLU A 503 6.44 5.42 1.08
N TYR A 504 7.30 5.79 0.13
CA TYR A 504 7.20 5.41 -1.28
C TYR A 504 7.40 3.90 -1.49
N TYR A 505 8.38 3.27 -0.84
CA TYR A 505 8.55 1.81 -0.85
C TYR A 505 7.29 1.08 -0.39
N ASP A 506 6.71 1.54 0.73
CA ASP A 506 5.48 0.95 1.22
C ASP A 506 4.31 1.27 0.27
N LEU A 507 4.25 2.44 -0.38
CA LEU A 507 3.22 2.80 -1.37
C LEU A 507 3.20 1.84 -2.57
N ILE A 508 4.38 1.54 -3.16
CA ILE A 508 4.50 0.56 -4.26
C ILE A 508 3.83 -0.76 -3.88
N ARG A 509 4.10 -1.25 -2.67
CA ARG A 509 3.64 -2.57 -2.20
C ARG A 509 2.21 -2.58 -1.66
N SER A 510 1.66 -1.43 -1.29
CA SER A 510 0.40 -1.34 -0.55
C SER A 510 -0.74 -0.67 -1.32
N ALA A 511 -0.44 0.23 -2.25
CA ALA A 511 -1.43 1.16 -2.78
C ALA A 511 -1.37 1.30 -4.32
N PHE A 512 -0.17 1.24 -4.92
CA PHE A 512 0.00 1.49 -6.36
C PHE A 512 -0.92 0.67 -7.23
N LEU A 513 -1.14 -0.62 -6.93
CA LEU A 513 -2.04 -1.45 -7.74
C LEU A 513 -3.49 -0.94 -7.74
N LYS A 514 -3.97 -0.40 -6.61
CA LYS A 514 -5.29 0.24 -6.56
C LYS A 514 -5.28 1.56 -7.30
N TYR A 515 -4.27 2.39 -7.07
CA TYR A 515 -4.14 3.69 -7.73
C TYR A 515 -4.07 3.55 -9.25
N SER A 516 -3.30 2.58 -9.77
CA SER A 516 -3.21 2.32 -11.21
C SER A 516 -4.56 1.98 -11.82
N PHE A 517 -5.42 1.22 -11.12
CA PHE A 517 -6.77 0.94 -11.60
C PHE A 517 -7.69 2.16 -11.48
N GLN A 518 -7.60 2.93 -10.40
CA GLN A 518 -8.38 4.16 -10.22
C GLN A 518 -8.07 5.17 -11.32
N VAL A 519 -6.78 5.43 -11.57
CA VAL A 519 -6.29 6.34 -12.59
C VAL A 519 -6.72 5.91 -14.00
N ARG A 520 -6.71 4.61 -14.32
CA ARG A 520 -7.23 4.10 -15.60
C ARG A 520 -8.74 4.24 -15.76
N ILE A 521 -9.50 3.93 -14.72
CA ILE A 521 -10.96 4.11 -14.71
C ILE A 521 -11.33 5.60 -14.76
N GLY A 522 -10.49 6.47 -14.20
CA GLY A 522 -10.63 7.93 -14.26
C GLY A 522 -10.12 8.59 -15.54
N ASN A 523 -9.35 7.87 -16.38
CA ASN A 523 -8.56 8.44 -17.48
C ASN A 523 -7.72 9.63 -17.01
N MET A 524 -7.03 9.41 -15.90
CA MET A 524 -6.15 10.34 -15.22
C MET A 524 -4.69 10.10 -15.64
N ASP A 525 -3.85 11.12 -15.56
CA ASP A 525 -2.41 11.03 -15.88
C ASP A 525 -1.57 10.41 -14.74
N GLY A 526 -2.02 10.57 -13.50
CA GLY A 526 -1.29 10.12 -12.32
C GLY A 526 -1.96 10.51 -11.02
N VAL A 527 -1.17 10.51 -9.94
CA VAL A 527 -1.61 10.93 -8.61
C VAL A 527 -0.61 11.89 -7.99
N ILE A 528 -1.09 12.94 -7.33
CA ILE A 528 -0.26 13.71 -6.39
C ILE A 528 -0.37 13.10 -5.00
N VAL A 529 0.76 12.89 -4.33
CA VAL A 529 0.85 12.33 -2.98
C VAL A 529 1.32 13.39 -2.00
N ALA A 530 0.50 13.69 -0.99
CA ALA A 530 0.83 14.55 0.14
C ALA A 530 1.26 13.70 1.35
N TYR A 531 2.48 13.86 1.83
CA TYR A 531 3.04 13.09 2.96
C TYR A 531 2.84 13.83 4.28
N HIS A 532 2.26 13.16 5.28
CA HIS A 532 1.91 13.80 6.55
C HIS A 532 1.97 12.83 7.74
N ASN A 533 1.97 13.35 8.97
CA ASN A 533 1.82 12.56 10.20
C ASN A 533 0.48 12.84 10.92
N THR A 534 -0.50 13.41 10.21
CA THR A 534 -1.82 13.92 10.71
C THR A 534 -1.79 15.24 11.47
N ALA A 535 -0.63 15.72 11.93
CA ALA A 535 -0.50 17.04 12.54
C ALA A 535 0.31 18.01 11.65
N GLN A 536 1.28 17.47 10.93
CA GLN A 536 2.21 18.21 10.09
C GLN A 536 2.30 17.61 8.68
N MET A 537 2.38 18.48 7.67
CA MET A 537 2.69 18.14 6.29
C MET A 537 4.21 18.18 6.05
N PHE A 538 4.76 17.18 5.37
CA PHE A 538 6.20 17.09 5.10
C PHE A 538 6.59 17.47 3.68
N GLY A 539 5.72 17.22 2.71
CA GLY A 539 6.03 17.41 1.31
C GLY A 539 5.12 16.66 0.36
N PHE A 540 5.42 16.79 -0.92
CA PHE A 540 4.56 16.36 -2.03
C PHE A 540 5.36 15.61 -3.08
N GLN A 541 4.72 14.69 -3.79
CA GLN A 541 5.31 13.99 -4.93
C GLN A 541 4.24 13.72 -5.97
N TYR A 542 4.51 14.02 -7.23
CA TYR A 542 3.68 13.53 -8.32
C TYR A 542 4.17 12.16 -8.79
N ILE A 543 3.26 11.21 -8.95
CA ILE A 543 3.52 9.84 -9.39
C ILE A 543 2.66 9.58 -10.62
N SER A 544 3.29 9.54 -11.79
CA SER A 544 2.60 9.30 -13.06
C SER A 544 2.09 7.85 -13.18
N LEU A 545 1.11 7.65 -14.06
CA LEU A 545 0.65 6.30 -14.42
C LEU A 545 1.78 5.43 -14.99
N ALA A 546 2.69 6.01 -15.76
CA ALA A 546 3.85 5.32 -16.31
C ALA A 546 4.81 4.82 -15.20
N GLU A 547 5.03 5.63 -14.17
CA GLU A 547 5.86 5.25 -13.01
C GLU A 547 5.20 4.10 -12.22
N MET A 548 3.87 4.13 -12.05
CA MET A 548 3.13 3.02 -11.43
C MET A 548 3.22 1.75 -12.28
N ASP A 549 3.11 1.85 -13.61
CA ASP A 549 3.23 0.72 -14.52
C ASP A 549 4.60 0.06 -14.45
N GLU A 550 5.68 0.85 -14.41
CA GLU A 550 7.04 0.33 -14.25
C GLU A 550 7.22 -0.41 -12.92
N ALA A 551 6.63 0.12 -11.85
CA ALA A 551 6.67 -0.48 -10.52
C ALA A 551 5.86 -1.80 -10.44
N LEU A 552 4.74 -1.90 -11.16
CA LEU A 552 3.79 -3.00 -11.03
C LEU A 552 3.90 -4.05 -12.15
N PHE A 553 3.85 -3.62 -13.40
CA PHE A 553 3.60 -4.48 -14.55
C PHE A 553 4.89 -4.72 -15.35
N GLY A 554 5.66 -3.68 -15.61
CA GLY A 554 6.92 -3.73 -16.35
C GLY A 554 7.16 -2.45 -17.12
N THR A 555 8.31 -2.38 -17.79
CA THR A 555 8.70 -1.22 -18.61
C THR A 555 8.08 -1.29 -19.99
N GLY A 556 7.56 -0.17 -20.48
CA GLY A 556 7.15 -0.01 -21.87
C GLY A 556 5.73 0.55 -22.03
N PRO A 557 5.45 1.24 -23.14
CA PRO A 557 4.14 1.83 -23.39
C PRO A 557 3.06 0.74 -23.52
N GLY A 558 1.89 0.99 -22.95
CA GLY A 558 0.70 0.12 -23.08
C GLY A 558 0.75 -1.20 -22.30
N VAL A 559 1.81 -1.47 -21.52
CA VAL A 559 1.91 -2.68 -20.70
C VAL A 559 0.78 -2.72 -19.66
N GLY A 560 0.56 -1.61 -18.95
CA GLY A 560 -0.51 -1.51 -17.97
C GLY A 560 -1.92 -1.56 -18.58
N ASP A 561 -2.10 -1.02 -19.79
CA ASP A 561 -3.40 -1.07 -20.48
C ASP A 561 -3.84 -2.49 -20.82
N ARG A 562 -2.92 -3.30 -21.34
CA ARG A 562 -3.17 -4.72 -21.61
C ARG A 562 -3.53 -5.49 -20.35
N VAL A 563 -2.81 -5.24 -19.26
CA VAL A 563 -3.09 -5.87 -17.95
C VAL A 563 -4.47 -5.47 -17.46
N PHE A 564 -4.79 -4.19 -17.52
CA PHE A 564 -6.07 -3.66 -17.10
C PHE A 564 -7.23 -4.24 -17.91
N ALA A 565 -7.12 -4.25 -19.24
CA ALA A 565 -8.13 -4.81 -20.13
C ALA A 565 -8.42 -6.29 -19.81
N LYS A 566 -7.38 -7.10 -19.59
CA LYS A 566 -7.57 -8.51 -19.22
C LYS A 566 -8.14 -8.67 -17.81
N CYS A 567 -7.78 -7.80 -16.86
CA CYS A 567 -8.37 -7.84 -15.53
C CYS A 567 -9.88 -7.51 -15.56
N VAL A 568 -10.28 -6.50 -16.34
CA VAL A 568 -11.69 -6.14 -16.54
C VAL A 568 -12.43 -7.29 -17.23
N GLY A 569 -11.87 -7.84 -18.32
CA GLY A 569 -12.49 -8.96 -19.05
C GLY A 569 -12.71 -10.19 -18.18
N VAL A 570 -11.74 -10.58 -17.34
CA VAL A 570 -11.95 -11.69 -16.38
C VAL A 570 -12.98 -11.31 -15.32
N LEU A 571 -12.94 -10.08 -14.80
CA LEU A 571 -13.90 -9.63 -13.78
C LEU A 571 -15.34 -9.68 -14.29
N GLU A 572 -15.60 -9.32 -15.55
CA GLU A 572 -16.92 -9.43 -16.17
C GLU A 572 -17.45 -10.85 -16.15
N GLN A 573 -16.62 -11.82 -16.57
CA GLN A 573 -17.00 -13.24 -16.60
C GLN A 573 -17.24 -13.79 -15.18
N VAL A 574 -16.43 -13.36 -14.22
CA VAL A 574 -16.61 -13.76 -12.81
C VAL A 574 -17.87 -13.13 -12.22
N ALA A 575 -18.15 -11.85 -12.50
CA ALA A 575 -19.32 -11.13 -12.02
C ALA A 575 -20.63 -11.79 -12.52
N GLU A 576 -20.67 -12.25 -13.77
CA GLU A 576 -21.78 -13.05 -14.29
C GLU A 576 -21.99 -14.35 -13.53
N GLU A 577 -20.92 -15.09 -13.27
CA GLU A 577 -21.03 -16.34 -12.53
C GLU A 577 -21.46 -16.11 -11.07
N VAL A 578 -21.08 -14.96 -10.49
CA VAL A 578 -21.52 -14.53 -9.16
C VAL A 578 -23.03 -14.32 -9.14
N VAL A 579 -23.57 -13.46 -10.00
CA VAL A 579 -25.04 -13.21 -10.02
C VAL A 579 -25.83 -14.42 -10.50
N GLY A 580 -25.24 -15.25 -11.37
CA GLY A 580 -25.82 -16.52 -11.80
C GLY A 580 -25.90 -17.59 -10.70
N CYS A 581 -25.29 -17.37 -9.52
CA CYS A 581 -25.45 -18.28 -8.38
C CYS A 581 -26.85 -18.17 -7.76
N PHE A 582 -27.40 -16.94 -7.71
CA PHE A 582 -28.72 -16.62 -7.16
C PHE A 582 -29.38 -15.57 -8.09
N PRO A 583 -29.95 -16.00 -9.23
CA PRO A 583 -30.43 -15.08 -10.26
C PRO A 583 -31.56 -14.16 -9.76
N GLY A 584 -31.42 -12.86 -10.00
CA GLY A 584 -32.45 -11.86 -9.64
C GLY A 584 -32.44 -11.45 -8.16
N GLU A 585 -31.42 -11.87 -7.40
CA GLU A 585 -31.27 -11.55 -5.98
C GLU A 585 -30.05 -10.65 -5.74
N THR A 586 -30.11 -9.84 -4.69
CA THR A 586 -28.93 -9.13 -4.19
C THR A 586 -27.98 -10.13 -3.51
N VAL A 587 -26.73 -10.20 -3.95
CA VAL A 587 -25.75 -11.16 -3.45
C VAL A 587 -24.51 -10.48 -2.87
N LYS A 588 -23.98 -11.06 -1.79
CA LYS A 588 -22.67 -10.72 -1.24
C LYS A 588 -21.63 -11.71 -1.74
N ALA A 589 -20.53 -11.18 -2.27
CA ALA A 589 -19.42 -11.97 -2.77
C ALA A 589 -18.12 -11.59 -2.07
N THR A 590 -17.29 -12.58 -1.72
CA THR A 590 -15.94 -12.37 -1.19
C THR A 590 -14.92 -13.01 -2.11
N PHE A 591 -14.02 -12.20 -2.64
CA PHE A 591 -12.97 -12.57 -3.58
C PHE A 591 -11.66 -12.76 -2.84
N GLU A 592 -10.98 -13.88 -3.09
CA GLU A 592 -9.64 -14.11 -2.57
C GLU A 592 -8.78 -14.92 -3.53
N LYS A 593 -7.66 -14.32 -3.92
CA LYS A 593 -6.51 -15.02 -4.49
C LYS A 593 -5.43 -15.13 -3.41
N LEU A 594 -5.33 -16.31 -2.81
CA LEU A 594 -4.32 -16.56 -1.77
C LEU A 594 -2.92 -16.65 -2.37
N GLU A 595 -1.94 -16.00 -1.75
CA GLU A 595 -0.55 -15.98 -2.21
C GLU A 595 0.01 -17.41 -2.39
N GLY A 596 0.68 -17.64 -3.52
CA GLY A 596 1.26 -18.93 -3.91
C GLY A 596 0.24 -19.97 -4.38
N LYS A 597 -1.04 -19.63 -4.50
CA LYS A 597 -2.08 -20.49 -5.11
C LYS A 597 -2.42 -20.03 -6.51
N ASP A 598 -2.60 -20.98 -7.42
CA ASP A 598 -2.97 -20.75 -8.83
C ASP A 598 -4.50 -20.75 -9.03
N VAL A 599 -5.24 -20.39 -8.00
CA VAL A 599 -6.71 -20.30 -8.00
C VAL A 599 -7.14 -19.09 -7.19
N MET A 600 -8.15 -18.39 -7.70
CA MET A 600 -8.91 -17.39 -6.94
C MET A 600 -10.25 -18.01 -6.57
N ASN A 601 -10.63 -17.90 -5.30
CA ASN A 601 -11.92 -18.35 -4.82
C ASN A 601 -12.87 -17.15 -4.69
N VAL A 602 -14.13 -17.36 -5.04
CA VAL A 602 -15.21 -16.40 -4.80
C VAL A 602 -16.34 -17.11 -4.06
N TRP A 603 -16.67 -16.64 -2.87
CA TRP A 603 -17.80 -17.15 -2.09
C TRP A 603 -18.99 -16.21 -2.21
N VAL A 604 -20.13 -16.74 -2.64
CA VAL A 604 -21.35 -16.00 -2.93
C VAL A 604 -22.46 -16.46 -2.00
N GLN A 605 -23.13 -15.51 -1.37
CA GLN A 605 -24.29 -15.74 -0.50
C GLN A 605 -25.38 -14.71 -0.83
N PRO A 606 -26.67 -15.05 -0.78
CA PRO A 606 -27.72 -14.05 -0.87
C PRO A 606 -27.65 -13.12 0.34
N VAL A 607 -27.96 -11.84 0.14
CA VAL A 607 -28.02 -10.87 1.25
C VAL A 607 -29.28 -11.06 2.07
N GLU A 608 -30.42 -11.19 1.39
CA GLU A 608 -31.72 -11.48 2.00
C GLU A 608 -31.85 -12.99 2.25
N TRP A 609 -32.20 -13.36 3.48
CA TRP A 609 -32.39 -14.75 3.87
C TRP A 609 -33.24 -14.83 5.14
N ASP A 610 -34.40 -15.48 5.05
CA ASP A 610 -35.37 -15.58 6.15
C ASP A 610 -35.08 -16.72 7.14
N GLY A 611 -34.18 -17.64 6.78
CA GLY A 611 -33.77 -18.74 7.64
C GLY A 611 -32.69 -18.36 8.65
N ALA A 612 -32.21 -19.36 9.42
CA ALA A 612 -31.06 -19.16 10.30
C ALA A 612 -29.79 -18.78 9.50
N ALA A 613 -28.91 -17.97 10.09
CA ALA A 613 -27.70 -17.48 9.42
C ALA A 613 -26.71 -18.61 9.08
N GLU A 614 -26.67 -19.65 9.90
CA GLU A 614 -25.94 -20.91 9.64
C GLU A 614 -26.45 -21.65 8.42
N ASP A 615 -27.74 -21.56 8.11
CA ASP A 615 -28.38 -22.26 6.98
C ASP A 615 -28.37 -21.44 5.69
N ARG A 616 -27.88 -20.20 5.74
CA ARG A 616 -27.78 -19.34 4.56
C ARG A 616 -26.99 -20.06 3.45
N PRO A 617 -27.56 -20.22 2.24
CA PRO A 617 -26.90 -20.95 1.18
C PRO A 617 -25.62 -20.24 0.76
N ILE A 618 -24.62 -21.03 0.38
CA ILE A 618 -23.33 -20.56 -0.09
C ILE A 618 -22.96 -21.28 -1.40
N ARG A 619 -22.42 -20.52 -2.35
CA ARG A 619 -21.81 -21.05 -3.57
C ARG A 619 -20.36 -20.61 -3.64
N GLN A 620 -19.48 -21.54 -3.99
CA GLN A 620 -18.06 -21.24 -4.21
C GLN A 620 -17.73 -21.36 -5.70
N LEU A 621 -17.07 -20.33 -6.22
CA LEU A 621 -16.49 -20.31 -7.55
C LEU A 621 -14.98 -20.46 -7.44
N GLU A 622 -14.40 -21.32 -8.28
CA GLU A 622 -12.95 -21.38 -8.53
C GLU A 622 -12.65 -20.73 -9.88
N VAL A 623 -11.74 -19.75 -9.87
CA VAL A 623 -11.25 -19.07 -11.07
C VAL A 623 -9.79 -19.43 -11.29
N LYS A 624 -9.45 -19.86 -12.50
CA LYS A 624 -8.07 -20.20 -12.91
C LYS A 624 -7.72 -19.50 -14.20
N ILE A 625 -6.47 -19.07 -14.33
CA ILE A 625 -5.94 -18.40 -15.52
C ILE A 625 -4.64 -19.09 -15.97
N SER A 626 -4.51 -19.33 -17.27
CA SER A 626 -3.27 -19.74 -17.93
C SER A 626 -2.90 -18.69 -18.98
N ASN A 627 -1.61 -18.36 -19.07
CA ASN A 627 -1.12 -17.32 -19.95
C ASN A 627 -0.28 -17.90 -21.07
N TYR A 628 -0.45 -17.36 -22.28
CA TYR A 628 0.27 -17.73 -23.48
C TYR A 628 0.83 -16.47 -24.15
N LEU A 629 2.11 -16.51 -24.54
CA LEU A 629 2.67 -15.52 -25.44
C LEU A 629 2.76 -16.18 -26.81
N SER A 630 2.01 -15.67 -27.77
CA SER A 630 1.71 -16.39 -29.00
C SER A 630 1.11 -17.78 -28.68
N GLU A 631 1.81 -18.86 -29.02
CA GLU A 631 1.38 -20.24 -28.74
C GLU A 631 2.06 -20.86 -27.50
N ASP A 632 3.07 -20.18 -26.93
CA ASP A 632 3.88 -20.73 -25.86
C ASP A 632 3.26 -20.45 -24.48
N PRO A 633 3.00 -21.49 -23.65
CA PRO A 633 2.55 -21.28 -22.29
C PRO A 633 3.65 -20.64 -21.45
N VAL A 634 3.32 -19.54 -20.77
CA VAL A 634 4.26 -18.80 -19.93
C VAL A 634 3.70 -18.57 -18.52
N ARG A 635 4.60 -18.22 -17.60
CA ARG A 635 4.19 -17.77 -16.26
C ARG A 635 3.50 -16.41 -16.37
N GLY A 636 2.51 -16.17 -15.50
CA GLY A 636 1.81 -14.89 -15.42
C GLY A 636 2.75 -13.69 -15.25
N SER A 637 3.82 -13.85 -14.46
CA SER A 637 4.81 -12.79 -14.24
C SER A 637 5.56 -12.42 -15.53
N THR A 638 5.81 -13.39 -16.40
CA THR A 638 6.44 -13.19 -17.71
C THR A 638 5.46 -12.57 -18.71
N ALA A 639 4.20 -13.01 -18.68
CA ALA A 639 3.16 -12.47 -19.57
C ALA A 639 2.83 -11.00 -19.27
N VAL A 640 2.72 -10.65 -17.99
CA VAL A 640 2.44 -9.28 -17.54
C VAL A 640 3.57 -8.31 -17.88
N SER A 641 4.82 -8.77 -17.85
CA SER A 641 5.99 -7.96 -18.19
C SER A 641 6.40 -8.02 -19.66
N SER A 642 5.66 -8.74 -20.51
CA SER A 642 6.00 -8.83 -21.92
C SER A 642 5.68 -7.50 -22.63
N CYS A 643 6.51 -7.20 -23.64
CA CYS A 643 6.34 -6.02 -24.47
C CYS A 643 5.00 -6.06 -25.22
N ALA A 644 4.48 -4.87 -25.53
CA ALA A 644 3.17 -4.71 -26.18
C ALA A 644 3.09 -5.38 -27.56
N ASP A 645 4.22 -5.56 -28.25
CA ASP A 645 4.36 -6.15 -29.58
C ASP A 645 4.19 -7.67 -29.61
N GLN A 646 4.27 -8.35 -28.47
CA GLN A 646 4.02 -9.80 -28.38
C GLN A 646 2.54 -10.08 -28.09
N PRO A 647 1.84 -10.86 -28.93
CA PRO A 647 0.47 -11.29 -28.66
C PRO A 647 0.39 -12.04 -27.32
N TRP A 648 -0.51 -11.61 -26.44
CA TRP A 648 -0.73 -12.21 -25.14
C TRP A 648 -2.17 -12.69 -25.06
N THR A 649 -2.35 -14.00 -24.91
CA THR A 649 -3.64 -14.62 -24.70
C THR A 649 -3.73 -15.14 -23.26
N ALA A 650 -4.82 -14.81 -22.57
CA ALA A 650 -5.14 -15.36 -21.27
C ALA A 650 -6.34 -16.30 -21.40
N HIS A 651 -6.13 -17.59 -21.14
CA HIS A 651 -7.20 -18.57 -21.01
C HIS A 651 -7.70 -18.56 -19.58
N TRP A 652 -8.98 -18.23 -19.40
CA TRP A 652 -9.62 -18.21 -18.09
C TRP A 652 -10.64 -19.33 -17.99
N SER A 653 -10.87 -19.82 -16.78
CA SER A 653 -11.97 -20.73 -16.47
C SER A 653 -12.60 -20.36 -15.13
N VAL A 654 -13.93 -20.42 -15.07
CA VAL A 654 -14.72 -20.23 -13.85
C VAL A 654 -15.55 -21.49 -13.62
N ALA A 655 -15.35 -22.14 -12.47
CA ALA A 655 -16.05 -23.36 -12.10
C ALA A 655 -16.86 -23.14 -10.82
N ARG A 656 -18.16 -23.45 -10.85
CA ARG A 656 -19.01 -23.49 -9.66
C ARG A 656 -18.88 -24.85 -9.02
N LEU A 657 -18.43 -24.90 -7.77
CA LEU A 657 -18.28 -26.16 -7.04
C LEU A 657 -19.64 -26.79 -6.75
N SER A 658 -19.73 -28.12 -6.90
CA SER A 658 -20.90 -28.92 -6.53
C SER A 658 -20.98 -29.01 -5.01
N CYS A 659 -21.65 -28.06 -4.38
CA CYS A 659 -21.85 -28.08 -2.93
C CYS A 659 -23.12 -28.91 -2.61
N SER A 660 -22.96 -30.20 -2.27
CA SER A 660 -24.02 -30.99 -1.65
C SER A 660 -23.51 -31.58 -0.32
N GLY A 661 -24.33 -31.55 0.72
CA GLY A 661 -23.95 -31.99 2.08
C GLY A 661 -22.70 -31.28 2.60
N THR A 662 -21.60 -32.03 2.77
CA THR A 662 -20.33 -31.55 3.32
C THR A 662 -19.69 -30.40 2.51
N GLY A 663 -19.99 -30.27 1.21
CA GLY A 663 -19.38 -29.24 0.36
C GLY A 663 -19.75 -27.79 0.76
N GLU A 664 -20.95 -27.56 1.30
CA GLU A 664 -21.35 -26.23 1.80
C GLU A 664 -20.63 -25.90 3.11
N GLU A 665 -20.48 -26.86 4.02
CA GLU A 665 -19.71 -26.70 5.26
C GLU A 665 -18.24 -26.35 4.99
N GLU A 666 -17.63 -27.02 4.00
CA GLU A 666 -16.26 -26.71 3.57
C GLU A 666 -16.13 -25.31 2.98
N SER A 667 -17.10 -24.91 2.14
CA SER A 667 -17.15 -23.57 1.55
C SER A 667 -17.30 -22.50 2.64
N ARG A 668 -18.14 -22.74 3.65
CA ARG A 668 -18.35 -21.85 4.79
C ARG A 668 -17.10 -21.75 5.66
N ARG A 669 -16.40 -22.86 5.91
CA ARG A 669 -15.10 -22.88 6.60
C ARG A 669 -14.02 -22.11 5.82
N ALA A 670 -13.99 -22.26 4.50
CA ALA A 670 -13.04 -21.55 3.64
C ALA A 670 -13.30 -20.04 3.64
N LEU A 671 -14.58 -19.63 3.53
CA LEU A 671 -15.01 -18.23 3.68
C LEU A 671 -14.63 -17.67 5.05
N GLN A 672 -14.88 -18.41 6.14
CA GLN A 672 -14.48 -17.97 7.47
C GLN A 672 -12.96 -17.74 7.55
N GLY A 673 -12.16 -18.63 6.97
CA GLY A 673 -10.71 -18.43 6.89
C GLY A 673 -10.32 -17.17 6.10
N ALA A 674 -11.06 -16.83 5.04
CA ALA A 674 -10.85 -15.57 4.30
C ALA A 674 -11.21 -14.35 5.17
N LYS A 675 -12.33 -14.39 5.88
CA LYS A 675 -12.72 -13.34 6.84
C LYS A 675 -11.69 -13.16 7.96
N ASP A 676 -11.15 -14.24 8.49
CA ASP A 676 -10.08 -14.21 9.50
C ASP A 676 -8.80 -13.51 8.96
N ARG A 677 -8.55 -13.55 7.65
CA ARG A 677 -7.43 -12.83 7.01
C ARG A 677 -7.74 -11.37 6.70
N GLN A 678 -9.01 -10.97 6.62
CA GLN A 678 -9.41 -9.55 6.61
C GLN A 678 -9.24 -8.93 8.00
N PHE A 679 -9.37 -9.75 9.04
CA PHE A 679 -9.32 -9.28 10.41
C PHE A 679 -7.94 -8.72 10.80
N ARG A 680 -7.98 -7.59 11.52
CA ARG A 680 -6.82 -6.96 12.15
C ARG A 680 -7.16 -6.57 13.57
N TYR A 681 -6.21 -6.84 14.46
CA TYR A 681 -6.24 -6.34 15.82
C TYR A 681 -5.95 -4.85 15.86
N TYR A 682 -6.65 -4.15 16.75
CA TYR A 682 -6.26 -2.84 17.21
C TYR A 682 -5.25 -2.97 18.35
N ASP A 683 -4.13 -2.26 18.23
CA ASP A 683 -3.19 -2.12 19.34
C ASP A 683 -3.79 -1.11 20.33
N ILE A 684 -3.86 -1.47 21.61
CA ILE A 684 -4.39 -0.59 22.67
C ILE A 684 -3.53 0.69 22.71
N PRO A 685 -4.15 1.89 22.64
CA PRO A 685 -3.42 3.17 22.69
C PRO A 685 -2.61 3.33 23.98
N THR A 686 -1.59 4.17 23.95
CA THR A 686 -0.80 4.48 25.15
C THR A 686 -1.68 5.19 26.19
N GLY A 687 -1.54 4.83 27.47
CA GLY A 687 -2.35 5.38 28.55
C GLY A 687 -3.65 4.61 28.83
N TRP A 688 -4.00 3.65 27.98
CA TRP A 688 -5.18 2.80 28.14
C TRP A 688 -4.77 1.34 28.44
N ASP A 689 -5.66 0.63 29.11
CA ASP A 689 -5.52 -0.79 29.44
C ASP A 689 -6.70 -1.61 28.88
N PRO A 690 -6.64 -2.94 28.87
CA PRO A 690 -7.70 -3.77 28.31
C PRO A 690 -9.08 -3.61 28.96
N GLU A 691 -9.15 -3.13 30.21
CA GLU A 691 -10.39 -2.93 30.96
C GLU A 691 -10.99 -1.55 30.63
N SER A 692 -10.15 -0.52 30.46
CA SER A 692 -10.58 0.86 30.17
C SER A 692 -10.73 1.20 28.68
N VAL A 693 -10.15 0.42 27.75
CA VAL A 693 -10.20 0.73 26.30
C VAL A 693 -11.61 0.81 25.70
N SER A 694 -12.62 0.25 26.37
CA SER A 694 -14.03 0.37 25.97
C SER A 694 -14.54 1.81 26.03
N GLU A 695 -14.07 2.60 26.99
CA GLU A 695 -14.41 4.02 27.15
C GLU A 695 -13.78 4.84 26.03
N PHE A 696 -12.50 4.62 25.74
CA PHE A 696 -11.80 5.21 24.59
C PHE A 696 -12.54 4.92 23.28
N TRP A 697 -12.88 3.65 23.06
CA TRP A 697 -13.58 3.25 21.84
C TRP A 697 -14.93 3.93 21.70
N SER A 698 -15.66 4.07 22.80
CA SER A 698 -16.99 4.70 22.80
C SER A 698 -16.90 6.21 22.51
N GLY A 699 -15.90 6.90 23.08
CA GLY A 699 -15.68 8.33 22.85
C GLY A 699 -15.09 8.69 21.48
N LEU A 700 -14.46 7.75 20.77
CA LEU A 700 -13.80 8.03 19.50
C LEU A 700 -14.81 8.28 18.37
N SER A 701 -15.00 9.51 17.92
CA SER A 701 -15.80 9.82 16.72
C SER A 701 -15.16 10.94 15.90
N PHE A 702 -15.16 10.79 14.58
CA PHE A 702 -14.63 11.78 13.64
C PHE A 702 -15.71 12.45 12.78
N ASN A 703 -16.95 11.95 12.82
CA ASN A 703 -18.05 12.44 11.98
C ASN A 703 -18.79 13.66 12.56
N GLY A 704 -18.36 14.18 13.71
CA GLY A 704 -18.99 15.32 14.39
C GLY A 704 -20.35 15.03 15.05
N GLN A 705 -20.86 13.79 14.96
CA GLN A 705 -22.11 13.39 15.60
C GLN A 705 -21.84 12.72 16.96
N PRO A 706 -22.79 12.82 17.93
CA PRO A 706 -22.70 12.09 19.19
C PRO A 706 -22.48 10.59 18.94
N PRO A 707 -21.75 9.87 19.82
CA PRO A 707 -21.36 8.47 19.60
C PRO A 707 -22.52 7.44 19.70
N GLU A 708 -23.74 7.80 19.31
CA GLU A 708 -24.91 6.91 19.30
C GLU A 708 -24.75 5.72 18.33
N ASP A 709 -23.90 5.87 17.30
CA ASP A 709 -23.48 4.81 16.37
C ASP A 709 -21.99 4.41 16.56
N ALA A 710 -21.47 4.46 17.79
CA ALA A 710 -20.16 3.95 18.12
C ALA A 710 -20.15 2.41 17.95
N GLY A 711 -19.80 1.94 16.76
CA GLY A 711 -19.83 0.52 16.36
C GLY A 711 -19.43 -0.47 17.46
N LYS A 712 -20.04 -1.65 17.45
CA LYS A 712 -20.00 -2.62 18.56
C LYS A 712 -18.59 -2.88 19.10
N PHE A 713 -18.33 -2.44 20.33
CA PHE A 713 -17.10 -2.76 21.04
C PHE A 713 -16.98 -4.27 21.23
N THR A 714 -15.85 -4.84 20.81
CA THR A 714 -15.57 -6.26 20.92
C THR A 714 -14.17 -6.43 21.50
N PRO A 715 -14.03 -6.84 22.79
CA PRO A 715 -12.73 -6.93 23.46
C PRO A 715 -11.68 -7.75 22.72
N SER A 716 -12.09 -8.85 22.06
CA SER A 716 -11.18 -9.70 21.28
C SER A 716 -10.55 -9.01 20.06
N ASN A 717 -11.04 -7.83 19.68
CA ASN A 717 -10.48 -7.03 18.60
C ASN A 717 -9.24 -6.24 19.03
N PHE A 718 -8.94 -6.19 20.33
CA PHE A 718 -7.87 -5.39 20.90
C PHE A 718 -6.74 -6.27 21.44
N ARG A 719 -5.51 -5.74 21.39
CA ARG A 719 -4.34 -6.38 21.99
C ARG A 719 -3.34 -5.35 22.50
N VAL A 720 -2.47 -5.77 23.41
CA VAL A 720 -1.34 -4.94 23.83
C VAL A 720 -0.36 -4.76 22.66
N ALA A 721 0.11 -3.53 22.47
CA ALA A 721 1.05 -3.17 21.41
C ALA A 721 2.35 -3.99 21.49
N GLY A 722 2.72 -4.62 20.38
CA GLY A 722 3.94 -5.44 20.28
C GLY A 722 5.22 -4.61 20.20
N LYS A 723 6.38 -5.28 20.25
CA LYS A 723 7.72 -4.63 20.24
C LYS A 723 7.95 -3.68 19.06
N ARG A 724 7.44 -4.03 17.87
CA ARG A 724 7.58 -3.18 16.67
C ARG A 724 6.75 -1.92 16.80
N THR A 725 5.49 -2.03 17.24
CA THR A 725 4.62 -0.89 17.49
C THR A 725 5.24 0.02 18.56
N GLN A 726 5.75 -0.55 19.65
CA GLN A 726 6.42 0.21 20.71
C GLN A 726 7.68 0.95 20.22
N LEU A 727 8.45 0.36 19.30
CA LEU A 727 9.57 1.07 18.66
C LEU A 727 9.07 2.28 17.86
N LEU A 728 8.01 2.12 17.06
CA LEU A 728 7.43 3.22 16.29
C LEU A 728 6.90 4.34 17.21
N ARG A 729 6.20 3.98 18.29
CA ARG A 729 5.78 4.94 19.34
C ARG A 729 6.97 5.70 19.94
N SER A 730 8.07 4.99 20.24
CA SER A 730 9.29 5.64 20.76
C SER A 730 9.92 6.64 19.78
N MET A 731 9.89 6.33 18.47
CA MET A 731 10.35 7.24 17.44
C MET A 731 9.43 8.46 17.33
N ALA A 732 8.11 8.27 17.44
CA ALA A 732 7.16 9.37 17.43
C ALA A 732 7.34 10.31 18.64
N ARG A 733 7.58 9.77 19.84
CA ARG A 733 7.90 10.58 21.03
C ARG A 733 9.18 11.40 20.85
N SER A 734 10.25 10.78 20.34
CA SER A 734 11.50 11.49 20.05
C SER A 734 11.34 12.53 18.94
N GLY A 735 10.54 12.24 17.92
CA GLY A 735 10.19 13.21 16.89
C GLY A 735 9.42 14.40 17.45
N ARG A 736 8.48 14.19 18.38
CA ARG A 736 7.76 15.26 19.07
C ARG A 736 8.68 16.16 19.89
N GLU A 737 9.62 15.57 20.65
CA GLU A 737 10.64 16.33 21.39
C GLU A 737 11.45 17.23 20.44
N GLU A 738 11.83 16.68 19.28
CA GLU A 738 12.56 17.42 18.26
C GLU A 738 11.73 18.54 17.62
N THR A 739 10.46 18.31 17.30
CA THR A 739 9.55 19.35 16.79
C THR A 739 9.44 20.51 17.77
N VAL A 740 9.29 20.21 19.07
CA VAL A 740 9.24 21.23 20.13
C VAL A 740 10.56 21.99 20.20
N ARG A 741 11.70 21.29 20.15
CA ARG A 741 13.03 21.93 20.15
C ARG A 741 13.18 22.89 18.97
N ILE A 742 12.84 22.45 17.76
CA ILE A 742 12.93 23.26 16.54
C ILE A 742 11.99 24.47 16.64
N ARG A 743 10.73 24.27 17.07
CA ARG A 743 9.76 25.36 17.24
C ARG A 743 10.29 26.43 18.20
N ASN A 744 10.91 26.03 19.31
CA ASN A 744 11.52 26.96 20.26
C ASN A 744 12.74 27.69 19.68
N GLU A 745 13.55 27.01 18.87
CA GLU A 745 14.72 27.62 18.20
C GLU A 745 14.34 28.60 17.08
N GLU A 746 13.17 28.37 16.46
CA GLU A 746 12.63 29.19 15.38
C GLU A 746 11.64 30.26 15.89
N ALA A 747 11.26 30.23 17.16
CA ALA A 747 10.39 31.23 17.76
C ALA A 747 10.94 32.65 17.55
N GLY A 748 10.08 33.53 17.03
CA GLY A 748 10.43 34.91 16.70
C GLY A 748 11.25 35.10 15.41
N ARG A 749 11.58 34.04 14.67
CA ARG A 749 12.18 34.15 13.34
C ARG A 749 11.10 34.25 12.27
N LYS A 750 11.31 35.12 11.27
CA LYS A 750 10.44 35.19 10.10
C LYS A 750 10.51 33.89 9.30
N LYS A 751 9.36 33.33 8.93
CA LYS A 751 9.29 32.22 7.98
C LYS A 751 9.53 32.75 6.57
N VAL A 752 10.46 32.12 5.85
CA VAL A 752 10.82 32.49 4.48
C VAL A 752 10.43 31.37 3.54
N TRP A 753 9.79 31.69 2.42
CA TRP A 753 9.48 30.71 1.38
C TRP A 753 9.88 31.20 -0.01
N LEU A 754 10.08 30.29 -0.97
CA LEU A 754 10.66 30.63 -2.28
C LEU A 754 9.84 31.61 -3.13
N GLY A 755 8.56 31.81 -2.83
CA GLY A 755 7.71 32.78 -3.53
C GLY A 755 7.52 34.12 -2.79
N GLY A 756 8.22 34.35 -1.67
CA GLY A 756 8.21 35.63 -0.96
C GLY A 756 8.58 35.54 0.53
N GLU A 757 8.76 36.69 1.17
CA GLU A 757 8.73 36.77 2.63
C GLU A 757 7.27 36.86 3.09
N THR A 758 6.89 36.09 4.11
CA THR A 758 5.59 36.25 4.75
C THR A 758 5.81 36.87 6.13
N ASP A 759 5.17 38.00 6.39
CA ASP A 759 5.00 38.50 7.77
C ASP A 759 3.90 37.72 8.52
N GLU A 760 3.27 36.72 7.86
CA GLU A 760 2.33 35.79 8.48
C GLU A 760 3.01 35.04 9.62
N VAL A 761 2.75 35.50 10.84
CA VAL A 761 2.67 34.61 11.98
C VAL A 761 1.52 33.67 11.65
N VAL A 762 1.83 32.45 11.22
CA VAL A 762 0.84 31.38 11.17
C VAL A 762 0.46 31.13 12.63
N GLU A 763 -0.58 31.82 13.09
CA GLU A 763 -1.21 31.61 14.38
C GLU A 763 -1.47 30.09 14.47
N PRO A 764 -0.95 29.42 15.52
CA PRO A 764 -1.27 28.01 15.73
C PRO A 764 -2.79 27.85 15.74
N TRP A 765 -3.30 26.71 15.27
CA TRP A 765 -4.73 26.43 15.43
C TRP A 765 -5.11 26.60 16.92
N PRO A 766 -6.30 27.11 17.27
CA PRO A 766 -6.62 27.60 18.61
C PRO A 766 -6.22 26.67 19.79
N GLU A 767 -6.27 25.36 19.61
CA GLU A 767 -5.83 24.41 20.64
C GLU A 767 -4.31 24.22 20.76
N ASP A 768 -3.52 24.47 19.70
CA ASP A 768 -2.06 24.55 19.80
C ASP A 768 -1.64 25.74 20.69
N VAL A 769 -2.41 26.83 20.69
CA VAL A 769 -2.24 27.96 21.61
C VAL A 769 -2.52 27.51 23.05
N ILE A 770 -3.61 26.78 23.29
CA ILE A 770 -3.96 26.24 24.62
C ILE A 770 -2.91 25.23 25.10
N HIS A 771 -2.40 24.36 24.22
CA HIS A 771 -1.36 23.39 24.59
C HIS A 771 -0.01 24.05 24.85
N VAL A 772 0.37 25.06 24.07
CA VAL A 772 1.57 25.89 24.33
C VAL A 772 1.40 26.61 25.67
N ALA A 773 0.25 27.26 25.92
CA ALA A 773 -0.05 27.94 27.17
C ALA A 773 -0.05 26.98 28.38
N ARG A 774 -0.64 25.78 28.28
CA ARG A 774 -0.57 24.75 29.33
C ARG A 774 0.85 24.27 29.60
N LYS A 775 1.70 24.20 28.58
CA LYS A 775 3.09 23.72 28.69
C LYS A 775 4.02 24.82 29.24
N GLU A 776 3.79 26.07 28.87
CA GLU A 776 4.46 27.23 29.45
C GLU A 776 4.04 27.41 30.92
N ALA A 777 2.76 27.27 31.25
CA ALA A 777 2.27 27.28 32.63
C ALA A 777 2.77 26.10 33.48
N GLN A 778 3.06 24.94 32.87
CA GLN A 778 3.71 23.82 33.58
C GLN A 778 5.23 24.04 33.77
N SER A 779 5.84 24.95 33.01
CA SER A 779 7.27 25.30 33.12
C SER A 779 7.54 26.48 34.05
N VAL A 780 6.53 27.33 34.28
CA VAL A 780 6.55 28.42 35.25
C VAL A 780 5.83 27.93 36.50
N GLY A 781 6.61 27.53 37.51
CA GLY A 781 6.09 26.92 38.75
C GLY A 781 4.93 27.69 39.37
N ASP A 782 3.99 26.92 39.91
CA ASP A 782 2.69 27.29 40.48
C ASP A 782 2.59 28.72 41.03
N GLY A 783 1.75 29.52 40.38
CA GLY A 783 1.16 30.73 40.96
C GLY A 783 1.34 31.98 40.11
N GLU A 784 0.71 32.02 38.92
CA GLU A 784 0.15 33.24 38.29
C GLU A 784 -0.44 32.96 36.89
N GLY A 785 -0.11 31.84 36.22
CA GLY A 785 -0.60 31.53 34.87
C GLY A 785 -2.02 30.93 34.75
N VAL A 786 -2.78 30.81 35.83
CA VAL A 786 -4.11 30.16 35.81
C VAL A 786 -5.21 31.12 35.32
N GLU A 787 -5.08 32.43 35.56
CA GLU A 787 -6.07 33.40 35.09
C GLU A 787 -6.03 33.62 33.57
N GLU A 788 -4.85 33.50 32.94
CA GLU A 788 -4.70 33.62 31.48
C GLU A 788 -5.29 32.40 30.73
N ILE A 789 -5.16 31.20 31.31
CA ILE A 789 -5.79 29.97 30.76
C ILE A 789 -7.32 30.07 30.83
N VAL A 790 -7.87 30.59 31.93
CA VAL A 790 -9.31 30.80 32.10
C VAL A 790 -9.83 31.94 31.20
N ALA A 791 -9.01 32.94 30.89
CA ALA A 791 -9.36 33.99 29.93
C ALA A 791 -9.36 33.46 28.48
N ALA A 792 -8.40 32.62 28.10
CA ALA A 792 -8.36 31.98 26.78
C ALA A 792 -9.50 30.95 26.59
N GLU A 793 -9.84 30.18 27.62
CA GLU A 793 -11.01 29.28 27.60
C GLU A 793 -12.34 30.07 27.55
N ARG A 794 -12.42 31.28 28.14
CA ARG A 794 -13.60 32.17 28.05
C ARG A 794 -13.82 32.85 26.70
N ILE A 795 -12.77 33.03 25.89
CA ILE A 795 -12.91 33.60 24.53
C ILE A 795 -13.64 32.63 23.59
N LEU A 796 -13.62 31.32 23.88
CA LEU A 796 -14.43 30.31 23.18
C LEU A 796 -15.93 30.35 23.57
N ASP A 797 -16.26 30.83 24.77
CA ASP A 797 -17.65 30.91 25.26
C ASP A 797 -18.37 32.24 24.93
N LEU A 798 -17.64 33.28 24.49
CA LEU A 798 -18.22 34.60 24.19
C LEU A 798 -18.42 34.90 22.69
N ALA A 799 -18.26 33.91 21.81
CA ALA A 799 -18.57 34.02 20.38
C ALA A 799 -20.01 33.57 20.02
N THR A 800 -20.90 33.51 21.00
CA THR A 800 -22.35 33.33 20.80
C THR A 800 -23.08 34.38 21.63
N ASP A 801 -23.23 35.58 21.07
CA ASP A 801 -24.38 36.50 21.22
C ASP A 801 -23.91 37.92 20.92
N ASP A 802 -24.10 38.36 19.68
CA ASP A 802 -24.60 39.72 19.48
C ASP A 802 -25.24 39.88 18.10
N ALA A 803 -26.58 39.95 18.08
CA ALA A 803 -27.34 40.55 17.01
C ALA A 803 -28.65 41.17 17.53
N SER A 804 -28.69 42.50 17.45
CA SER A 804 -29.84 43.39 17.34
C SER A 804 -30.60 43.80 18.63
N ALA A 805 -30.59 45.10 18.95
CA ALA A 805 -31.65 46.01 18.54
C ALA A 805 -31.42 47.45 19.05
N SER A 806 -31.40 48.39 18.10
CA SER A 806 -31.56 49.83 18.28
C SER A 806 -33.03 50.19 18.56
N LEU A 807 -33.33 51.03 19.55
CA LEU A 807 -34.52 51.90 19.60
C LEU A 807 -34.32 53.05 20.61
N GLU A 808 -34.21 54.25 20.04
CA GLU A 808 -34.56 55.62 20.46
C GLU A 808 -34.82 55.98 21.95
N GLU A 809 -34.13 57.05 22.39
CA GLU A 809 -34.43 58.01 23.47
C GLU A 809 -35.81 58.73 23.30
N PRO A 810 -36.33 59.59 24.22
CA PRO A 810 -35.68 60.33 25.33
C PRO A 810 -36.48 60.43 26.66
N ILE A 811 -35.89 61.05 27.69
CA ILE A 811 -36.51 62.12 28.51
C ILE A 811 -35.43 62.77 29.39
N GLU A 812 -35.27 64.08 29.19
CA GLU A 812 -34.41 65.02 29.91
C GLU A 812 -34.65 65.05 31.43
N ARG A 813 -33.56 65.20 32.19
CA ARG A 813 -33.59 65.68 33.58
C ARG A 813 -33.24 67.16 33.63
N ARG A 814 -34.06 67.87 34.41
CA ARG A 814 -33.80 69.20 34.98
C ARG A 814 -32.55 69.21 35.86
N GLU A 815 -31.92 70.39 35.81
CA GLU A 815 -30.84 70.99 36.63
C GLU A 815 -29.42 70.48 36.45
#